data_AF-A0A937N2D8-F1
#
_entry.id   AF-A0A937N2D8-F1
#
_cell.length_a   1.000
_cell.length_b   1.000
_cell.length_c   1.000
_cell.angle_alpha   90.00
_cell.angle_beta   90.00
_cell.angle_gamma   90.00
#
_symmetry.space_group_name_H-M   'P 1'
#
loop_
_entity.id
_entity.type
_entity.pdbx_description
1 polymer ?
#
loop_
_entity_poly.entity_id
_entity_poly.type
_entity_poly.pdbx_seq_one_letter_code
_entity_poly.pdbx_strand_id
1 'polypeptide(L)'
;MIRECVCFLGLAAATCISAQEVPQPRVLSIWDCETNAGIDGLEIQTDDVKQGLAAVRWRNHPQQTGFSVPNVPKDWSQYHLLRLWIRNAKSVPARFMIIVPSENPATDGMDYWSYGVRLNFTGWREIVLPIGGKGGTRSPLGWDQIDGLTFTASGWSNTPHPDADVLIDDIRLQYDPPQPGPRMTDRDFFHSLDLSRDDLRAVRVAIEAGDLEAAKAAFLQHMRTRKSPRWWFDCRDRPDVSVPTTGGSDGWDYFTTRIQIDWTGWKEFTLPLGEWGRARKPIGWHWINRLAFSSTYGDRRPSPETTLVLDDVKLTGKEPVSLGDFEDLAEFQRWQGLRPTTDLTKLGAQAALWSNLPNRPGLAVTDIPRDWSNFEALHFWAHSEKATGDVITITADSDTPAIVQGADQVLDHVYGGYFLGEDINWEANKFDPDEPAFTREWTYGLNRFPHWRTLGQAYWATGDERYAKEWIAQMRDWAEDNPWPLAGTGNDTLIWRTIEAGIRTSGSWPDALHYFLGSPSLEPDDLVVFLKSWIEHAHHLMRITLDYPEHKGNWVTMECNGLGHLGILLPECDDASLWLKTAADRLCMELDQQVYPDGAQKELTTGYHQVALRNFVDLYKIAHHNDVSLPANYLAKLEPMYEYNLRAMTPEGRLPPLNDARYTNVVPWLEEGAELFDREDFRWAASGGAQGTEPEYTSVVFPYAGQYVMRSGWELDDRYLLFESGPYGIGHQHEDKLSMFIYGCGRVLLTEAGTYGYDRSKYRRYVLGTWAHNTILVDGHQQQRNGLVHTYETDEPLDNLWIHNKVFDAADGVYDCGYGPKRDIPVTHERTVIFVRPEYWVVVDRLDAQGPHAYDVLWHLNNDAAAKDAETLAAWGTDEGVANLMVTPAGTAALDLEIVVGRDDPVLGFAPASRKKPIPVLDYKLRADGPTTRAWVLTPYPAERPSVKAEMSTTEKGTIVTVSHAGGTDMVYVAPRGESHSVTLGSRKVEGSVAVVRLNRQKEVIAAAAE
;
A
#
# COMPACT_ATOMS: atom_id res chain seq x y z
N MET A 1 -28.10 -10.18 -54.99
CA MET A 1 -28.43 -11.58 -55.32
C MET A 1 -28.76 -12.23 -53.97
N ILE A 2 -30.00 -12.55 -53.56
CA ILE A 2 -31.20 -13.10 -54.21
C ILE A 2 -31.11 -14.63 -54.44
N ARG A 3 -32.00 -15.38 -53.73
CA ARG A 3 -32.37 -16.82 -53.88
C ARG A 3 -31.32 -17.87 -53.44
N GLU A 4 -31.64 -19.10 -53.00
CA GLU A 4 -32.84 -19.86 -52.51
C GLU A 4 -32.29 -21.19 -51.91
N CYS A 5 -32.86 -21.98 -50.98
CA CYS A 5 -34.12 -22.05 -50.20
C CYS A 5 -33.78 -22.20 -48.68
N VAL A 6 -34.64 -22.14 -47.65
CA VAL A 6 -36.08 -22.36 -47.40
C VAL A 6 -36.48 -23.79 -46.96
N CYS A 7 -36.83 -23.90 -45.66
CA CYS A 7 -37.67 -24.90 -44.95
C CYS A 7 -37.31 -26.40 -44.91
N PHE A 8 -37.12 -26.91 -43.69
CA PHE A 8 -38.10 -27.83 -43.07
C PHE A 8 -38.24 -27.52 -41.57
N LEU A 9 -39.44 -27.74 -41.01
CA LEU A 9 -39.75 -27.48 -39.59
C LEU A 9 -40.71 -28.60 -39.11
N GLY A 10 -40.43 -29.21 -37.97
CA GLY A 10 -41.26 -30.29 -37.43
C GLY A 10 -40.90 -30.63 -35.97
N LEU A 11 -41.86 -30.44 -35.07
CA LEU A 11 -41.76 -30.89 -33.69
C LEU A 11 -41.97 -32.41 -33.61
N ALA A 12 -41.19 -33.09 -32.75
CA ALA A 12 -41.71 -33.75 -31.54
C ALA A 12 -40.88 -35.00 -31.15
N ALA A 13 -40.27 -34.95 -29.97
CA ALA A 13 -40.35 -35.99 -28.93
C ALA A 13 -39.41 -35.63 -27.77
N ALA A 14 -39.89 -35.70 -26.53
CA ALA A 14 -39.01 -35.73 -25.38
C ALA A 14 -38.46 -37.17 -25.23
N THR A 15 -37.17 -37.36 -25.49
CA THR A 15 -36.43 -38.54 -25.04
C THR A 15 -35.61 -38.14 -23.81
N CYS A 16 -35.90 -38.75 -22.67
CA CYS A 16 -35.13 -38.52 -21.45
C CYS A 16 -33.65 -38.77 -21.72
N ILE A 17 -32.80 -37.78 -21.42
CA ILE A 17 -31.37 -38.04 -21.27
C ILE A 17 -31.25 -38.95 -20.04
N SER A 18 -30.98 -40.23 -20.26
CA SER A 18 -30.56 -41.14 -19.20
C SER A 18 -29.33 -40.53 -18.55
N ALA A 19 -29.26 -40.55 -17.21
CA ALA A 19 -28.07 -40.11 -16.49
C ALA A 19 -26.81 -40.69 -17.16
N GLN A 20 -25.95 -39.81 -17.67
CA GLN A 20 -24.66 -40.27 -18.17
C GLN A 20 -23.92 -40.88 -16.99
N GLU A 21 -23.44 -42.10 -17.15
CA GLU A 21 -22.56 -42.71 -16.16
C GLU A 21 -21.38 -41.77 -15.97
N VAL A 22 -21.22 -41.22 -14.76
CA VAL A 22 -20.08 -40.37 -14.40
C VAL A 22 -18.82 -41.16 -14.79
N PRO A 23 -17.96 -40.64 -15.69
CA PRO A 23 -16.80 -41.39 -16.13
C PRO A 23 -15.96 -41.75 -14.91
N GLN A 24 -15.80 -43.05 -14.66
CA GLN A 24 -14.91 -43.55 -13.61
C GLN A 24 -13.56 -42.85 -13.77
N PRO A 25 -13.03 -42.17 -12.73
CA PRO A 25 -11.84 -41.36 -12.87
C PRO A 25 -10.70 -42.24 -13.38
N ARG A 26 -10.12 -41.89 -14.52
CA ARG A 26 -9.02 -42.68 -15.10
C ARG A 26 -7.79 -42.52 -14.22
N VAL A 27 -7.64 -43.47 -13.31
CA VAL A 27 -6.48 -43.64 -12.45
C VAL A 27 -5.58 -44.72 -13.06
N LEU A 28 -4.30 -44.41 -13.19
CA LEU A 28 -3.26 -45.34 -13.61
C LEU A 28 -2.21 -45.41 -12.51
N SER A 29 -2.12 -46.55 -11.81
CA SER A 29 -0.99 -46.80 -10.91
C SER A 29 0.30 -46.84 -11.73
N ILE A 30 1.30 -46.06 -11.31
CA ILE A 30 2.67 -46.09 -11.80
C ILE A 30 3.46 -47.13 -11.00
N TRP A 31 3.27 -47.12 -9.68
CA TRP A 31 3.87 -48.07 -8.74
C TRP A 31 3.00 -48.17 -7.49
N ASP A 32 2.54 -49.38 -7.22
CA ASP A 32 1.77 -49.77 -6.03
C ASP A 32 2.62 -49.89 -4.75
N CYS A 33 3.96 -49.79 -4.85
CA CYS A 33 4.92 -49.97 -3.76
C CYS A 33 4.89 -51.34 -3.05
N GLU A 34 4.15 -52.32 -3.59
CA GLU A 34 4.03 -53.69 -3.04
C GLU A 34 5.36 -54.47 -3.09
N THR A 35 6.31 -54.02 -3.92
CA THR A 35 7.70 -54.49 -3.93
C THR A 35 8.65 -53.30 -4.12
N ASN A 36 9.89 -53.40 -3.62
CA ASN A 36 10.93 -52.39 -3.85
C ASN A 36 11.49 -52.41 -5.29
N ALA A 37 10.89 -53.20 -6.19
CA ALA A 37 11.29 -53.37 -7.59
C ALA A 37 12.77 -53.75 -7.83
N GLY A 38 13.49 -54.24 -6.82
CA GLY A 38 14.92 -54.52 -6.90
C GLY A 38 15.81 -53.27 -6.82
N ILE A 39 15.29 -52.14 -6.33
CA ILE A 39 16.03 -50.89 -6.14
C ILE A 39 16.84 -50.97 -4.83
N ASP A 40 18.17 -50.90 -4.96
CA ASP A 40 19.08 -50.86 -3.82
C ASP A 40 18.81 -49.65 -2.91
N GLY A 41 18.85 -49.86 -1.60
CA GLY A 41 18.60 -48.84 -0.58
C GLY A 41 17.13 -48.58 -0.24
N LEU A 42 16.18 -49.31 -0.85
CA LEU A 42 14.76 -49.28 -0.52
C LEU A 42 14.31 -50.56 0.19
N GLU A 43 13.65 -50.42 1.33
CA GLU A 43 13.17 -51.52 2.18
C GLU A 43 11.65 -51.67 2.08
N ILE A 44 11.13 -52.89 2.15
CA ILE A 44 9.67 -53.12 2.23
C ILE A 44 9.20 -53.08 3.70
N GLN A 45 8.01 -52.51 3.92
CA GLN A 45 7.31 -52.50 5.20
C GLN A 45 5.88 -53.03 5.01
N THR A 46 5.46 -53.94 5.89
CA THR A 46 4.12 -54.56 5.88
C THR A 46 3.23 -54.10 7.05
N ASP A 47 3.84 -53.47 8.06
CA ASP A 47 3.22 -53.25 9.37
C ASP A 47 2.65 -51.82 9.52
N ASP A 48 2.97 -50.93 8.57
CA ASP A 48 2.51 -49.55 8.50
C ASP A 48 2.40 -49.16 7.02
N VAL A 49 1.19 -49.28 6.48
CA VAL A 49 0.86 -49.28 5.04
C VAL A 49 -0.40 -48.46 4.85
N LYS A 50 -0.56 -47.78 3.72
CA LYS A 50 -1.66 -46.85 3.44
C LYS A 50 -2.63 -47.36 2.38
N GLN A 51 -2.17 -48.15 1.42
CA GLN A 51 -2.97 -48.94 0.47
C GLN A 51 -2.31 -50.31 0.24
N GLY A 52 -3.07 -51.32 -0.21
CA GLY A 52 -2.48 -52.63 -0.54
C GLY A 52 -1.97 -53.43 0.68
N LEU A 53 -0.85 -54.12 0.52
CA LEU A 53 -0.24 -55.03 1.51
C LEU A 53 1.13 -54.57 2.02
N ALA A 54 1.85 -53.73 1.27
CA ALA A 54 3.17 -53.23 1.60
C ALA A 54 3.46 -51.82 1.06
N ALA A 55 4.32 -51.08 1.77
CA ALA A 55 4.84 -49.78 1.38
C ALA A 55 6.37 -49.79 1.29
N VAL A 56 6.93 -48.85 0.52
CA VAL A 56 8.37 -48.70 0.30
C VAL A 56 8.96 -47.69 1.28
N ARG A 57 9.96 -48.11 2.05
CA ARG A 57 10.72 -47.27 2.99
C ARG A 57 12.00 -46.76 2.35
N TRP A 58 12.13 -45.44 2.28
CA TRP A 58 13.35 -44.71 1.95
C TRP A 58 13.87 -44.01 3.21
N ARG A 59 15.13 -44.24 3.58
CA ARG A 59 15.71 -43.70 4.81
C ARG A 59 17.20 -43.45 4.68
N ASN A 60 17.78 -42.72 5.65
CA ASN A 60 19.21 -42.45 5.74
C ASN A 60 19.74 -41.76 4.47
N HIS A 61 19.10 -40.63 4.13
CA HIS A 61 19.28 -39.92 2.86
C HIS A 61 20.73 -39.50 2.51
N PRO A 62 21.69 -39.27 3.44
CA PRO A 62 23.08 -38.97 3.08
C PRO A 62 23.80 -40.13 2.38
N GLN A 63 23.36 -41.37 2.61
CA GLN A 63 23.89 -42.56 1.97
C GLN A 63 23.04 -42.96 0.77
N GLN A 64 21.70 -42.99 0.92
CA GLN A 64 20.76 -43.22 -0.18
C GLN A 64 20.16 -41.89 -0.64
N THR A 65 20.91 -41.13 -1.43
CA THR A 65 20.53 -39.74 -1.81
C THR A 65 19.33 -39.65 -2.75
N GLY A 66 18.90 -40.75 -3.37
CA GLY A 66 17.73 -40.80 -4.23
C GLY A 66 17.44 -42.18 -4.81
N PHE A 67 16.38 -42.27 -5.63
CA PHE A 67 16.00 -43.44 -6.42
C PHE A 67 15.11 -43.04 -7.60
N SER A 68 14.88 -43.94 -8.56
CA SER A 68 13.90 -43.73 -9.64
C SER A 68 12.83 -44.82 -9.63
N VAL A 69 11.59 -44.42 -9.91
CA VAL A 69 10.42 -45.30 -9.99
C VAL A 69 10.53 -46.20 -11.23
N PRO A 70 10.21 -47.51 -11.13
CA PRO A 70 10.30 -48.43 -12.26
C PRO A 70 9.18 -48.19 -13.29
N ASN A 71 9.42 -48.58 -14.55
CA ASN A 71 8.39 -48.76 -15.59
C ASN A 71 7.43 -47.57 -15.83
N VAL A 72 7.88 -46.35 -15.57
CA VAL A 72 7.08 -45.12 -15.72
C VAL A 72 6.52 -44.99 -17.15
N PRO A 73 5.20 -44.72 -17.32
CA PRO A 73 4.61 -44.48 -18.63
C PRO A 73 5.27 -43.31 -19.37
N LYS A 74 5.45 -43.44 -20.69
CA LYS A 74 5.99 -42.38 -21.55
C LYS A 74 5.04 -41.21 -21.76
N ASP A 75 3.75 -41.50 -21.92
CA ASP A 75 2.71 -40.50 -22.19
C ASP A 75 1.87 -40.24 -20.92
N TRP A 76 2.02 -39.04 -20.36
CA TRP A 76 1.24 -38.50 -19.25
C TRP A 76 0.24 -37.43 -19.72
N SER A 77 0.20 -37.08 -21.02
CA SER A 77 -0.53 -35.91 -21.56
C SER A 77 -2.05 -35.93 -21.36
N GLN A 78 -2.63 -37.12 -21.18
CA GLN A 78 -4.05 -37.29 -20.84
C GLN A 78 -4.37 -37.13 -19.35
N TYR A 79 -3.35 -37.12 -18.47
CA TYR A 79 -3.52 -37.04 -17.02
C TYR A 79 -3.19 -35.63 -16.51
N HIS A 80 -3.70 -35.31 -15.33
CA HIS A 80 -3.69 -33.95 -14.79
C HIS A 80 -3.15 -33.86 -13.36
N LEU A 81 -3.15 -34.98 -12.62
CA LEU A 81 -2.53 -35.10 -11.31
C LEU A 81 -1.62 -36.33 -11.24
N LEU A 82 -0.44 -36.18 -10.64
CA LEU A 82 0.35 -37.25 -10.04
C LEU A 82 0.05 -37.27 -8.54
N ARG A 83 -0.44 -38.39 -8.00
CA ARG A 83 -0.68 -38.60 -6.57
C ARG A 83 0.24 -39.67 -6.02
N LEU A 84 0.55 -39.57 -4.73
CA LEU A 84 1.23 -40.61 -3.94
C LEU A 84 0.97 -40.40 -2.45
N TRP A 85 0.91 -41.49 -1.69
CA TRP A 85 0.88 -41.42 -0.24
C TRP A 85 2.30 -41.40 0.32
N ILE A 86 2.55 -40.50 1.27
CA ILE A 86 3.84 -40.37 1.94
C ILE A 86 3.62 -40.34 3.45
N ARG A 87 4.29 -41.25 4.15
CA ARG A 87 4.48 -41.17 5.60
C ARG A 87 5.82 -40.55 5.90
N ASN A 88 5.86 -39.56 6.77
CA ASN A 88 7.12 -39.20 7.43
C ASN A 88 7.13 -39.74 8.87
N ALA A 89 8.17 -40.47 9.26
CA ALA A 89 8.26 -41.04 10.61
C ALA A 89 8.58 -39.97 11.68
N LYS A 90 9.27 -38.89 11.29
CA LYS A 90 9.70 -37.81 12.17
C LYS A 90 9.87 -36.50 11.38
N SER A 91 9.24 -35.42 11.85
CA SER A 91 9.51 -34.07 11.34
C SER A 91 11.01 -33.72 11.43
N VAL A 92 11.61 -33.35 10.29
CA VAL A 92 13.04 -32.99 10.14
C VAL A 92 13.17 -31.77 9.20
N PRO A 93 14.19 -30.90 9.39
CA PRO A 93 14.39 -29.69 8.59
C PRO A 93 15.00 -30.01 7.22
N ALA A 94 14.30 -30.79 6.41
CA ALA A 94 14.75 -31.29 5.12
C ALA A 94 13.61 -31.35 4.10
N ARG A 95 13.98 -31.43 2.82
CA ARG A 95 13.08 -31.72 1.70
C ARG A 95 13.75 -32.66 0.71
N PHE A 96 12.96 -33.31 -0.11
CA PHE A 96 13.43 -33.98 -1.33
C PHE A 96 12.70 -33.41 -2.55
N MET A 97 13.31 -33.54 -3.73
CA MET A 97 12.67 -33.25 -5.00
C MET A 97 12.08 -34.52 -5.59
N ILE A 98 10.92 -34.38 -6.22
CA ILE A 98 10.36 -35.30 -7.20
C ILE A 98 10.64 -34.66 -8.56
N ILE A 99 11.44 -35.33 -9.40
CA ILE A 99 11.86 -34.88 -10.74
C ILE A 99 11.13 -35.73 -11.78
N VAL A 100 10.55 -35.07 -12.78
CA VAL A 100 9.91 -35.70 -13.95
C VAL A 100 10.65 -35.23 -15.20
N PRO A 101 11.70 -35.95 -15.66
CA PRO A 101 12.46 -35.58 -16.85
C PRO A 101 11.66 -35.78 -18.13
N SER A 102 11.96 -34.96 -19.14
CA SER A 102 11.41 -35.00 -20.50
C SER A 102 12.47 -34.35 -21.40
N GLU A 103 13.54 -35.11 -21.66
CA GLU A 103 14.81 -34.54 -22.14
C GLU A 103 14.65 -33.99 -23.56
N ASN A 104 15.10 -32.75 -23.80
CA ASN A 104 15.09 -32.16 -25.13
C ASN A 104 16.52 -32.13 -25.71
N PRO A 105 16.86 -32.97 -26.71
CA PRO A 105 18.21 -33.03 -27.28
C PRO A 105 18.68 -31.75 -28.00
N ALA A 106 17.85 -30.70 -28.06
CA ALA A 106 18.23 -29.39 -28.58
C ALA A 106 18.75 -28.41 -27.49
N THR A 107 18.69 -28.78 -26.20
CA THR A 107 19.08 -27.92 -25.07
C THR A 107 20.28 -28.46 -24.31
N ASP A 108 21.16 -27.57 -23.84
CA ASP A 108 22.38 -27.95 -23.10
C ASP A 108 22.08 -28.37 -21.66
N GLY A 109 21.76 -29.66 -21.49
CA GLY A 109 21.61 -30.38 -20.23
C GLY A 109 20.18 -30.44 -19.69
N MET A 110 19.98 -31.29 -18.67
CA MET A 110 18.67 -31.87 -18.31
C MET A 110 17.44 -30.95 -18.36
N ASP A 111 16.39 -31.41 -19.03
CA ASP A 111 15.06 -30.79 -19.15
C ASP A 111 14.02 -31.58 -18.34
N TYR A 112 13.27 -30.92 -17.44
CA TYR A 112 12.41 -31.61 -16.46
C TYR A 112 11.41 -30.68 -15.75
N TRP A 113 10.32 -31.26 -15.24
CA TRP A 113 9.52 -30.68 -14.15
C TRP A 113 10.04 -31.14 -12.78
N SER A 114 9.89 -30.30 -11.75
CA SER A 114 10.33 -30.65 -10.39
C SER A 114 9.40 -30.12 -9.31
N TYR A 115 9.16 -30.92 -8.28
CA TYR A 115 8.29 -30.62 -7.15
C TYR A 115 9.05 -30.87 -5.85
N GLY A 116 9.03 -29.93 -4.90
CA GLY A 116 9.72 -30.08 -3.61
C GLY A 116 8.77 -30.53 -2.51
N VAL A 117 9.05 -31.68 -1.87
CA VAL A 117 8.28 -32.20 -0.73
C VAL A 117 9.07 -32.04 0.55
N ARG A 118 8.53 -31.27 1.51
CA ARG A 118 9.13 -31.01 2.81
C ARG A 118 8.81 -32.14 3.80
N LEU A 119 9.77 -32.48 4.65
CA LEU A 119 9.64 -33.48 5.70
C LEU A 119 9.33 -32.82 7.07
N ASN A 120 8.55 -31.74 7.07
CA ASN A 120 8.18 -30.98 8.28
C ASN A 120 6.96 -31.57 9.03
N PHE A 121 6.28 -32.57 8.49
CA PHE A 121 5.13 -33.26 9.10
C PHE A 121 5.52 -34.62 9.71
N THR A 122 4.58 -35.27 10.41
CA THR A 122 4.71 -36.65 10.91
C THR A 122 3.41 -37.42 10.61
N GLY A 123 3.50 -38.70 10.26
CA GLY A 123 2.34 -39.51 9.85
C GLY A 123 2.12 -39.49 8.33
N TRP A 124 0.99 -40.07 7.88
CA TRP A 124 0.61 -40.21 6.47
C TRP A 124 -0.09 -38.97 5.91
N ARG A 125 0.40 -38.45 4.78
CA ARG A 125 -0.18 -37.35 3.98
C ARG A 125 -0.26 -37.80 2.51
N GLU A 126 -1.32 -37.46 1.78
CA GLU A 126 -1.31 -37.61 0.31
C GLU A 126 -0.61 -36.39 -0.28
N ILE A 127 0.32 -36.62 -1.20
CA ILE A 127 0.97 -35.59 -2.02
C ILE A 127 0.29 -35.62 -3.39
N VAL A 128 -0.14 -34.45 -3.85
CA VAL A 128 -0.89 -34.25 -5.09
C VAL A 128 -0.17 -33.19 -5.92
N LEU A 129 0.29 -33.54 -7.11
CA LEU A 129 1.15 -32.73 -7.97
C LEU A 129 0.49 -32.53 -9.33
N PRO A 130 0.28 -31.29 -9.82
CA PRO A 130 -0.36 -31.04 -11.10
C PRO A 130 0.58 -31.35 -12.26
N ILE A 131 0.05 -31.92 -13.33
CA ILE A 131 0.75 -32.26 -14.58
C ILE A 131 -0.10 -31.79 -15.77
N GLY A 132 0.48 -31.71 -16.97
CA GLY A 132 -0.16 -31.15 -18.16
C GLY A 132 -0.03 -29.62 -18.33
N GLY A 133 0.41 -28.90 -17.29
CA GLY A 133 0.63 -27.46 -17.34
C GLY A 133 1.86 -27.02 -18.17
N LYS A 134 1.83 -25.78 -18.68
CA LYS A 134 2.99 -25.11 -19.31
C LYS A 134 4.01 -24.71 -18.24
N GLY A 135 5.28 -25.06 -18.44
CA GLY A 135 6.38 -24.75 -17.51
C GLY A 135 7.47 -25.81 -17.59
N GLY A 136 8.41 -25.80 -16.64
CA GLY A 136 9.53 -26.74 -16.56
C GLY A 136 10.88 -26.01 -16.43
N THR A 137 11.93 -26.77 -16.09
CA THR A 137 13.31 -26.28 -16.15
C THR A 137 13.81 -26.43 -17.58
N ARG A 138 14.40 -25.35 -18.13
CA ARG A 138 14.82 -25.23 -19.54
C ARG A 138 13.65 -25.37 -20.54
N SER A 139 13.54 -26.46 -21.30
CA SER A 139 12.60 -26.60 -22.43
C SER A 139 12.22 -28.07 -22.68
N PRO A 140 11.59 -28.76 -21.70
CA PRO A 140 11.17 -30.16 -21.86
C PRO A 140 10.21 -30.36 -23.04
N LEU A 141 10.30 -31.54 -23.66
CA LEU A 141 9.59 -31.82 -24.92
C LEU A 141 8.06 -31.80 -24.77
N GLY A 142 7.53 -32.37 -23.69
CA GLY A 142 6.10 -32.37 -23.42
C GLY A 142 5.67 -33.49 -22.48
N TRP A 143 4.45 -33.36 -21.93
CA TRP A 143 3.87 -34.39 -21.05
C TRP A 143 3.54 -35.70 -21.79
N ASP A 144 3.57 -35.70 -23.12
CA ASP A 144 3.53 -36.88 -23.99
C ASP A 144 4.85 -37.67 -24.04
N GLN A 145 5.95 -37.09 -23.52
CA GLN A 145 7.32 -37.62 -23.62
C GLN A 145 8.07 -37.53 -22.28
N ILE A 146 7.66 -38.34 -21.31
CA ILE A 146 8.27 -38.44 -19.98
C ILE A 146 9.38 -39.51 -19.96
N ASP A 147 10.54 -39.19 -19.38
CA ASP A 147 11.68 -40.09 -19.30
C ASP A 147 11.80 -40.90 -18.01
N GLY A 148 11.10 -40.48 -16.95
CA GLY A 148 11.04 -41.22 -15.70
C GLY A 148 10.35 -40.44 -14.58
N LEU A 149 10.58 -40.90 -13.35
CA LEU A 149 10.12 -40.24 -12.13
C LEU A 149 11.15 -40.53 -11.03
N THR A 150 11.86 -39.51 -10.56
CA THR A 150 13.06 -39.64 -9.72
C THR A 150 12.90 -38.85 -8.42
N PHE A 151 13.20 -39.50 -7.30
CA PHE A 151 13.18 -38.93 -5.95
C PHE A 151 14.62 -38.61 -5.54
N THR A 152 14.90 -37.40 -5.06
CA THR A 152 16.27 -37.01 -4.63
C THR A 152 16.29 -36.04 -3.46
N ALA A 153 17.02 -36.41 -2.41
CA ALA A 153 17.30 -35.60 -1.24
C ALA A 153 18.57 -34.72 -1.40
N SER A 154 19.24 -34.79 -2.56
CA SER A 154 20.45 -34.02 -2.88
C SER A 154 20.29 -33.23 -4.19
N GLY A 155 21.15 -32.22 -4.39
CA GLY A 155 20.98 -31.24 -5.49
C GLY A 155 19.86 -30.24 -5.19
N TRP A 156 19.61 -29.28 -6.09
CA TRP A 156 18.55 -28.27 -5.93
C TRP A 156 18.57 -27.53 -4.57
N SER A 157 19.78 -27.25 -4.07
CA SER A 157 20.05 -26.69 -2.73
C SER A 157 19.55 -27.53 -1.54
N ASN A 158 19.30 -28.84 -1.74
CA ASN A 158 18.93 -29.77 -0.68
C ASN A 158 20.17 -30.35 0.02
N THR A 159 20.13 -30.38 1.35
CA THR A 159 21.05 -31.14 2.19
C THR A 159 20.36 -32.42 2.66
N PRO A 160 20.85 -33.62 2.30
CA PRO A 160 20.31 -34.88 2.81
C PRO A 160 20.39 -34.96 4.33
N HIS A 161 19.34 -35.46 4.99
CA HIS A 161 19.25 -35.54 6.45
C HIS A 161 19.29 -37.00 6.94
N PRO A 162 20.12 -37.37 7.92
CA PRO A 162 20.27 -38.76 8.36
C PRO A 162 18.99 -39.33 8.98
N ASP A 163 18.30 -38.56 9.84
CA ASP A 163 17.04 -38.97 10.47
C ASP A 163 15.82 -38.95 9.51
N ALA A 164 16.00 -38.66 8.21
CA ALA A 164 14.90 -38.76 7.26
C ALA A 164 14.55 -40.24 7.04
N ASP A 165 13.28 -40.57 7.29
CA ASP A 165 12.75 -41.93 7.32
C ASP A 165 11.28 -41.88 6.85
N VAL A 166 11.08 -42.27 5.59
CA VAL A 166 9.90 -41.96 4.78
C VAL A 166 9.31 -43.25 4.23
N LEU A 167 8.00 -43.46 4.37
CA LEU A 167 7.28 -44.50 3.63
C LEU A 167 6.58 -43.87 2.42
N ILE A 168 6.59 -44.56 1.29
CA ILE A 168 5.97 -44.15 0.03
C ILE A 168 5.09 -45.30 -0.46
N ASP A 169 3.89 -44.97 -0.93
CA ASP A 169 2.80 -45.90 -1.23
C ASP A 169 1.90 -45.32 -2.35
N ASP A 170 1.27 -46.20 -3.16
CA ASP A 170 0.25 -45.88 -4.17
C ASP A 170 0.56 -44.65 -5.05
N ILE A 171 1.67 -44.73 -5.82
CA ILE A 171 2.06 -43.70 -6.80
C ILE A 171 1.22 -43.88 -8.07
N ARG A 172 0.44 -42.87 -8.44
CA ARG A 172 -0.57 -42.96 -9.51
C ARG A 172 -0.75 -41.66 -10.30
N LEU A 173 -1.06 -41.78 -11.59
CA LEU A 173 -1.62 -40.69 -12.39
C LEU A 173 -3.15 -40.68 -12.26
N GLN A 174 -3.76 -39.51 -12.30
CA GLN A 174 -5.21 -39.33 -12.32
C GLN A 174 -5.63 -38.31 -13.39
N TYR A 175 -6.71 -38.66 -14.10
CA TYR A 175 -7.50 -37.76 -14.92
C TYR A 175 -8.39 -36.87 -14.04
N ASP A 176 -7.98 -35.62 -13.83
CA ASP A 176 -8.79 -34.53 -13.29
C ASP A 176 -8.64 -33.31 -14.23
N PRO A 177 -9.41 -33.23 -15.33
CA PRO A 177 -9.24 -32.20 -16.34
C PRO A 177 -9.45 -30.80 -15.74
N PRO A 178 -9.09 -29.71 -16.44
CA PRO A 178 -9.59 -28.39 -16.09
C PRO A 178 -11.12 -28.43 -16.01
N GLN A 179 -11.65 -28.41 -14.79
CA GLN A 179 -13.07 -28.35 -14.51
C GLN A 179 -13.41 -26.89 -14.21
N PRO A 180 -14.53 -26.36 -14.73
CA PRO A 180 -15.02 -25.07 -14.31
C PRO A 180 -15.25 -25.07 -12.79
N GLY A 181 -14.87 -23.98 -12.12
CA GLY A 181 -14.95 -23.86 -10.67
C GLY A 181 -16.34 -23.44 -10.15
N PRO A 182 -16.49 -23.29 -8.83
CA PRO A 182 -15.57 -23.74 -7.78
C PRO A 182 -15.43 -25.27 -7.78
N ARG A 183 -14.27 -25.80 -7.39
CA ARG A 183 -13.99 -27.26 -7.43
C ARG A 183 -14.76 -28.03 -6.34
N MET A 184 -15.16 -27.35 -5.28
CA MET A 184 -16.00 -27.87 -4.19
C MET A 184 -17.43 -28.18 -4.66
N THR A 185 -17.90 -29.43 -4.48
CA THR A 185 -19.30 -29.79 -4.79
C THR A 185 -20.27 -29.28 -3.71
N ASP A 186 -21.57 -29.25 -4.00
CA ASP A 186 -22.61 -28.92 -3.01
C ASP A 186 -22.52 -29.80 -1.76
N ARG A 187 -22.16 -31.08 -1.93
CA ARG A 187 -21.99 -32.02 -0.81
C ARG A 187 -20.78 -31.68 0.03
N ASP A 188 -19.66 -31.36 -0.60
CA ASP A 188 -18.42 -30.99 0.11
C ASP A 188 -18.61 -29.68 0.87
N PHE A 189 -19.34 -28.72 0.30
CA PHE A 189 -19.78 -27.50 0.98
C PHE A 189 -20.57 -27.84 2.24
N PHE A 190 -21.68 -28.57 2.15
CA PHE A 190 -22.51 -28.90 3.32
C PHE A 190 -21.83 -29.86 4.31
N HIS A 191 -20.82 -30.63 3.88
CA HIS A 191 -19.97 -31.44 4.77
C HIS A 191 -18.90 -30.63 5.52
N SER A 192 -18.56 -29.42 5.08
CA SER A 192 -17.63 -28.52 5.77
C SER A 192 -18.27 -27.64 6.85
N LEU A 193 -19.59 -27.76 7.04
CA LEU A 193 -20.36 -26.96 8.00
C LEU A 193 -20.61 -27.73 9.30
N ASP A 194 -20.54 -27.02 10.43
CA ASP A 194 -21.03 -27.51 11.72
C ASP A 194 -22.56 -27.58 11.70
N LEU A 195 -23.07 -28.64 11.07
CA LEU A 195 -24.49 -28.93 11.05
C LEU A 195 -25.03 -29.34 12.43
N SER A 196 -24.24 -29.38 13.52
CA SER A 196 -24.76 -29.61 14.87
C SER A 196 -25.50 -28.39 15.43
N ARG A 197 -25.16 -27.18 14.95
CA ARG A 197 -25.73 -25.90 15.39
C ARG A 197 -27.27 -25.87 15.34
N ASP A 198 -27.88 -25.11 16.26
CA ASP A 198 -29.34 -24.97 16.33
C ASP A 198 -29.92 -24.00 15.27
N ASP A 199 -29.15 -23.01 14.82
CA ASP A 199 -29.55 -22.09 13.74
C ASP A 199 -29.57 -22.78 12.37
N LEU A 200 -28.56 -23.61 12.09
CA LEU A 200 -28.50 -24.46 10.89
C LEU A 200 -29.46 -25.67 10.90
N ARG A 201 -30.35 -25.80 11.89
CA ARG A 201 -31.28 -26.95 12.00
C ARG A 201 -32.12 -27.20 10.74
N ALA A 202 -32.54 -26.14 10.03
CA ALA A 202 -33.30 -26.29 8.78
C ALA A 202 -32.45 -26.90 7.65
N VAL A 203 -31.17 -26.52 7.58
CA VAL A 203 -30.18 -27.05 6.62
C VAL A 203 -29.89 -28.51 6.96
N ARG A 204 -29.62 -28.84 8.23
CA ARG A 204 -29.42 -30.21 8.72
C ARG A 204 -30.56 -31.15 8.27
N VAL A 205 -31.82 -30.76 8.48
CA VAL A 205 -32.98 -31.58 8.11
C VAL A 205 -33.10 -31.79 6.59
N ALA A 206 -32.73 -30.81 5.78
CA ALA A 206 -32.72 -30.94 4.32
C ALA A 206 -31.60 -31.89 3.84
N ILE A 207 -30.41 -31.79 4.42
CA ILE A 207 -29.27 -32.69 4.15
C ILE A 207 -29.57 -34.14 4.60
N GLU A 208 -30.17 -34.33 5.77
CA GLU A 208 -30.64 -35.64 6.27
C GLU A 208 -31.70 -36.26 5.34
N ALA A 209 -32.50 -35.44 4.64
CA ALA A 209 -33.47 -35.89 3.63
C ALA A 209 -32.85 -36.10 2.22
N GLY A 210 -31.61 -35.67 2.00
CA GLY A 210 -30.93 -35.70 0.70
C GLY A 210 -31.35 -34.60 -0.28
N ASP A 211 -32.05 -33.56 0.19
CA ASP A 211 -32.55 -32.45 -0.62
C ASP A 211 -31.59 -31.25 -0.56
N LEU A 212 -30.67 -31.20 -1.53
CA LEU A 212 -29.66 -30.14 -1.63
C LEU A 212 -30.28 -28.78 -1.98
N GLU A 213 -31.37 -28.73 -2.74
CA GLU A 213 -32.00 -27.46 -3.12
C GLU A 213 -32.75 -26.84 -1.93
N ALA A 214 -33.44 -27.65 -1.13
CA ALA A 214 -33.98 -27.22 0.15
C ALA A 214 -32.88 -26.80 1.13
N ALA A 215 -31.72 -27.46 1.13
CA ALA A 215 -30.58 -27.09 1.97
C ALA A 215 -29.98 -25.74 1.55
N LYS A 216 -29.78 -25.49 0.26
CA LYS A 216 -29.34 -24.20 -0.29
C LYS A 216 -30.33 -23.09 0.07
N ALA A 217 -31.63 -23.32 -0.12
CA ALA A 217 -32.68 -22.34 0.20
C ALA A 217 -32.75 -22.03 1.71
N ALA A 218 -32.62 -23.05 2.57
CA ALA A 218 -32.55 -22.88 4.02
C ALA A 218 -31.28 -22.11 4.44
N PHE A 219 -30.14 -22.33 3.79
CA PHE A 219 -28.89 -21.63 4.10
C PHE A 219 -28.92 -20.16 3.67
N LEU A 220 -29.49 -19.83 2.51
CA LEU A 220 -29.74 -18.43 2.11
C LEU A 220 -30.66 -17.70 3.11
N GLN A 221 -31.70 -18.39 3.59
CA GLN A 221 -32.60 -17.83 4.61
C GLN A 221 -31.88 -17.63 5.96
N HIS A 222 -30.98 -18.54 6.36
CA HIS A 222 -30.10 -18.36 7.52
C HIS A 222 -29.21 -17.11 7.34
N MET A 223 -28.47 -17.00 6.24
CA MET A 223 -27.59 -15.86 6.00
C MET A 223 -28.33 -14.51 6.00
N ARG A 224 -29.52 -14.44 5.39
CA ARG A 224 -30.39 -13.24 5.43
C ARG A 224 -30.97 -12.90 6.82
N THR A 225 -31.00 -13.86 7.75
CA THR A 225 -31.65 -13.68 9.08
C THR A 225 -30.70 -13.71 10.27
N ARG A 226 -29.48 -14.24 10.15
CA ARG A 226 -28.47 -14.25 11.22
C ARG A 226 -28.16 -12.83 11.72
N LYS A 227 -27.72 -12.73 12.98
CA LYS A 227 -27.40 -11.46 13.68
C LYS A 227 -25.93 -11.34 14.13
N SER A 228 -25.23 -12.45 14.08
CA SER A 228 -23.79 -12.58 14.28
C SER A 228 -23.34 -13.71 13.34
N PRO A 229 -22.16 -13.61 12.70
CA PRO A 229 -21.26 -12.45 12.72
C PRO A 229 -21.85 -11.24 11.98
N ARG A 230 -21.30 -10.07 12.28
CA ARG A 230 -21.63 -8.75 11.70
C ARG A 230 -20.53 -8.30 10.75
N TRP A 231 -20.93 -7.70 9.64
CA TRP A 231 -20.08 -6.81 8.84
C TRP A 231 -20.30 -5.35 9.27
N TRP A 232 -19.61 -4.41 8.62
CA TRP A 232 -19.69 -2.97 8.95
C TRP A 232 -21.07 -2.35 8.72
N PHE A 233 -21.91 -2.99 7.91
CA PHE A 233 -23.28 -2.61 7.59
C PHE A 233 -24.13 -3.86 7.33
N ASP A 234 -25.46 -3.75 7.48
CA ASP A 234 -26.39 -4.86 7.29
C ASP A 234 -27.24 -4.68 6.01
N CYS A 235 -27.44 -5.76 5.25
CA CYS A 235 -28.31 -5.76 4.06
C CYS A 235 -29.76 -5.30 4.33
N ARG A 236 -30.20 -5.35 5.59
CA ARG A 236 -31.51 -4.92 6.07
C ARG A 236 -31.63 -3.41 6.27
N ASP A 237 -30.50 -2.68 6.31
CA ASP A 237 -30.44 -1.23 6.52
C ASP A 237 -30.45 -0.43 5.21
N ARG A 238 -30.54 -1.10 4.04
CA ARG A 238 -30.59 -0.45 2.72
C ARG A 238 -31.77 0.54 2.63
N PRO A 239 -31.53 1.82 2.26
CA PRO A 239 -32.60 2.81 2.11
C PRO A 239 -33.68 2.42 1.08
N ASP A 240 -34.91 2.89 1.31
CA ASP A 240 -36.02 2.80 0.35
C ASP A 240 -35.93 3.95 -0.67
N VAL A 241 -35.18 3.74 -1.75
CA VAL A 241 -34.94 4.75 -2.78
C VAL A 241 -36.11 4.81 -3.76
N SER A 242 -36.95 5.84 -3.61
CA SER A 242 -38.18 6.05 -4.39
C SER A 242 -38.06 7.13 -5.50
N VAL A 243 -36.89 7.75 -5.65
CA VAL A 243 -36.64 8.84 -6.62
C VAL A 243 -35.52 8.43 -7.59
N PRO A 244 -35.71 8.55 -8.92
CA PRO A 244 -34.64 8.27 -9.89
C PRO A 244 -33.45 9.23 -9.74
N THR A 245 -32.24 8.69 -9.74
CA THR A 245 -30.98 9.45 -9.61
C THR A 245 -30.19 9.56 -10.92
N THR A 246 -30.80 9.19 -12.05
CA THR A 246 -30.18 9.14 -13.38
C THR A 246 -30.71 10.23 -14.33
N GLY A 247 -29.81 10.87 -15.06
CA GLY A 247 -30.12 11.95 -16.02
C GLY A 247 -28.90 12.81 -16.38
N GLY A 248 -29.14 14.01 -16.91
CA GLY A 248 -28.09 15.01 -17.13
C GLY A 248 -27.62 15.17 -18.58
N SER A 249 -26.34 15.51 -18.73
CA SER A 249 -25.61 15.74 -19.98
C SER A 249 -24.10 15.49 -19.82
N ASP A 250 -23.34 15.44 -20.92
CA ASP A 250 -21.92 15.07 -20.92
C ASP A 250 -21.01 16.07 -20.16
N GLY A 251 -20.95 15.92 -18.84
CA GLY A 251 -20.10 16.64 -17.91
C GLY A 251 -20.83 17.68 -17.03
N TRP A 252 -20.47 17.70 -15.74
CA TRP A 252 -20.78 18.67 -14.69
C TRP A 252 -22.05 19.52 -14.92
N ASP A 253 -23.20 18.93 -14.61
CA ASP A 253 -24.47 19.63 -14.45
C ASP A 253 -24.61 20.22 -13.03
N TYR A 254 -25.00 21.49 -12.90
CA TYR A 254 -25.14 22.15 -11.59
C TYR A 254 -26.06 23.39 -11.61
N PHE A 255 -26.63 23.70 -10.44
CA PHE A 255 -27.22 25.00 -10.16
C PHE A 255 -26.14 25.98 -9.70
N THR A 256 -26.27 27.27 -9.99
CA THR A 256 -25.29 28.28 -9.60
C THR A 256 -25.87 29.65 -9.26
N THR A 257 -25.27 30.29 -8.26
CA THR A 257 -25.47 31.71 -7.93
C THR A 257 -24.12 32.38 -7.65
N ARG A 258 -24.10 33.67 -7.31
CA ARG A 258 -22.88 34.42 -7.01
C ARG A 258 -23.11 35.54 -6.02
N ILE A 259 -22.08 35.83 -5.22
CA ILE A 259 -22.00 37.01 -4.35
C ILE A 259 -20.77 37.83 -4.72
N GLN A 260 -20.81 39.14 -4.49
CA GLN A 260 -19.69 40.05 -4.71
C GLN A 260 -19.24 40.65 -3.38
N ILE A 261 -17.93 40.69 -3.13
CA ILE A 261 -17.32 41.20 -1.90
C ILE A 261 -17.31 42.74 -1.92
N ASP A 262 -18.50 43.32 -1.85
CA ASP A 262 -18.79 44.76 -1.86
C ASP A 262 -18.87 45.39 -0.45
N TRP A 263 -18.54 44.63 0.60
CA TRP A 263 -18.75 44.99 1.99
C TRP A 263 -17.51 44.77 2.87
N THR A 264 -17.53 45.40 4.05
CA THR A 264 -16.62 45.13 5.18
C THR A 264 -17.48 44.86 6.42
N GLY A 265 -17.03 43.98 7.31
CA GLY A 265 -17.79 43.49 8.46
C GLY A 265 -18.60 42.22 8.16
N TRP A 266 -19.47 41.83 9.09
CA TRP A 266 -20.42 40.72 8.92
C TRP A 266 -21.60 41.12 8.02
N LYS A 267 -21.90 40.28 7.02
CA LYS A 267 -23.08 40.38 6.15
C LYS A 267 -23.84 39.05 6.16
N GLU A 268 -25.16 39.12 6.17
CA GLU A 268 -26.06 37.97 6.10
C GLU A 268 -26.41 37.66 4.65
N PHE A 269 -26.51 36.38 4.31
CA PHE A 269 -26.94 35.93 2.99
C PHE A 269 -28.09 34.94 3.12
N THR A 270 -29.11 35.13 2.28
CA THR A 270 -30.22 34.19 2.05
C THR A 270 -30.42 34.12 0.54
N LEU A 271 -30.16 32.97 -0.07
CA LEU A 271 -30.07 32.79 -1.52
C LEU A 271 -31.14 31.80 -1.99
N PRO A 272 -32.32 32.25 -2.44
CA PRO A 272 -33.45 31.38 -2.76
C PRO A 272 -33.13 30.39 -3.87
N LEU A 273 -33.33 29.09 -3.65
CA LEU A 273 -32.96 28.03 -4.60
C LEU A 273 -33.67 28.18 -5.96
N GLY A 274 -34.88 28.77 -5.95
CA GLY A 274 -35.63 29.10 -7.16
C GLY A 274 -35.01 30.19 -8.05
N GLU A 275 -34.07 30.99 -7.54
CA GLU A 275 -33.37 32.06 -8.26
C GLU A 275 -32.00 31.63 -8.84
N TRP A 276 -31.51 30.44 -8.50
CA TRP A 276 -30.21 29.96 -8.99
C TRP A 276 -30.29 29.65 -10.49
N GLY A 277 -29.27 30.12 -11.22
CA GLY A 277 -29.09 29.77 -12.63
C GLY A 277 -28.79 28.28 -12.80
N ARG A 278 -29.05 27.75 -13.99
CA ARG A 278 -28.74 26.36 -14.35
C ARG A 278 -27.62 26.35 -15.37
N ALA A 279 -26.53 25.65 -15.07
CA ALA A 279 -25.57 25.25 -16.08
C ALA A 279 -26.02 23.91 -16.68
N ARG A 280 -26.09 23.85 -18.01
CA ARG A 280 -26.42 22.62 -18.77
C ARG A 280 -27.78 22.02 -18.37
N LYS A 281 -27.86 20.80 -17.83
CA LYS A 281 -29.10 20.05 -17.51
C LYS A 281 -29.10 19.43 -16.10
N PRO A 282 -29.14 20.23 -15.01
CA PRO A 282 -29.19 19.70 -13.65
C PRO A 282 -30.36 18.71 -13.47
N ILE A 283 -30.09 17.52 -12.92
CA ILE A 283 -31.13 16.47 -12.80
C ILE A 283 -32.28 16.94 -11.91
N GLY A 284 -31.97 17.67 -10.84
CA GLY A 284 -32.94 18.45 -10.09
C GLY A 284 -32.53 18.67 -8.63
N TRP A 285 -33.23 19.56 -7.94
CA TRP A 285 -33.06 19.74 -6.49
C TRP A 285 -33.32 18.45 -5.70
N HIS A 286 -33.96 17.43 -6.28
CA HIS A 286 -34.10 16.11 -5.66
C HIS A 286 -32.79 15.33 -5.49
N TRP A 287 -31.70 15.76 -6.13
CA TRP A 287 -30.39 15.17 -5.93
C TRP A 287 -29.25 16.19 -6.11
N ILE A 288 -28.60 16.53 -4.99
CA ILE A 288 -27.39 17.36 -4.92
C ILE A 288 -26.19 16.52 -4.43
N ASN A 289 -25.15 16.48 -5.26
CA ASN A 289 -23.90 15.78 -5.01
C ASN A 289 -22.97 16.57 -4.06
N ARG A 290 -22.94 17.90 -4.20
CA ARG A 290 -21.93 18.77 -3.58
C ARG A 290 -22.40 20.23 -3.53
N LEU A 291 -22.01 20.94 -2.48
CA LEU A 291 -22.07 22.41 -2.39
C LEU A 291 -20.63 22.94 -2.46
N ALA A 292 -20.37 23.92 -3.32
CA ALA A 292 -19.04 24.52 -3.48
C ALA A 292 -19.10 26.06 -3.63
N PHE A 293 -18.06 26.72 -3.14
CA PHE A 293 -17.80 28.16 -3.30
C PHE A 293 -16.46 28.32 -4.02
N SER A 294 -16.37 29.21 -5.01
CA SER A 294 -15.16 29.39 -5.83
C SER A 294 -14.92 30.85 -6.24
N SER A 295 -13.69 31.33 -6.05
CA SER A 295 -13.25 32.69 -6.36
C SER A 295 -12.62 32.82 -7.77
N THR A 296 -12.02 31.74 -8.31
CA THR A 296 -11.35 31.73 -9.63
C THR A 296 -12.23 31.24 -10.79
N TYR A 297 -13.56 31.32 -10.69
CA TYR A 297 -14.43 30.76 -11.73
C TYR A 297 -14.30 31.50 -13.08
N GLY A 298 -13.67 30.86 -14.07
CA GLY A 298 -13.28 31.44 -15.36
C GLY A 298 -11.87 32.07 -15.30
N ASP A 299 -11.63 33.15 -16.04
CA ASP A 299 -10.33 33.86 -16.00
C ASP A 299 -10.13 34.74 -14.74
N ARG A 300 -10.91 34.51 -13.67
CA ARG A 300 -10.88 35.32 -12.46
C ARG A 300 -9.63 35.03 -11.63
N ARG A 301 -8.94 36.10 -11.20
CA ARG A 301 -7.87 36.05 -10.20
C ARG A 301 -8.33 36.87 -8.99
N PRO A 302 -8.63 36.25 -7.84
CA PRO A 302 -9.03 36.99 -6.65
C PRO A 302 -7.89 37.82 -6.09
N SER A 303 -8.21 38.81 -5.27
CA SER A 303 -7.21 39.55 -4.50
C SER A 303 -6.58 38.65 -3.42
N PRO A 304 -5.26 38.71 -3.19
CA PRO A 304 -4.64 38.10 -2.02
C PRO A 304 -5.12 38.73 -0.69
N GLU A 305 -5.72 39.93 -0.75
CA GLU A 305 -6.32 40.59 0.41
C GLU A 305 -7.77 40.15 0.70
N THR A 306 -8.37 39.31 -0.14
CA THR A 306 -9.73 38.80 0.11
C THR A 306 -9.65 37.66 1.12
N THR A 307 -10.04 37.98 2.35
CA THR A 307 -10.28 37.02 3.44
C THR A 307 -11.76 37.03 3.79
N LEU A 308 -12.32 35.84 3.99
CA LEU A 308 -13.70 35.63 4.42
C LEU A 308 -13.71 34.77 5.70
N VAL A 309 -14.64 35.04 6.61
CA VAL A 309 -14.99 34.10 7.69
C VAL A 309 -16.45 33.72 7.51
N LEU A 310 -16.73 32.42 7.45
CA LEU A 310 -18.08 31.85 7.32
C LEU A 310 -18.56 31.33 8.67
N ASP A 311 -19.87 31.42 8.89
CA ASP A 311 -20.55 31.06 10.14
C ASP A 311 -22.01 30.69 9.81
N ASP A 312 -22.58 29.69 10.50
CA ASP A 312 -24.01 29.32 10.43
C ASP A 312 -24.52 29.03 9.00
N VAL A 313 -23.79 28.19 8.25
CA VAL A 313 -24.14 27.77 6.88
C VAL A 313 -25.24 26.71 6.93
N LYS A 314 -26.41 26.96 6.34
CA LYS A 314 -27.57 26.05 6.44
C LYS A 314 -28.55 26.13 5.29
N LEU A 315 -29.29 25.04 5.09
CA LEU A 315 -30.48 25.01 4.25
C LEU A 315 -31.70 25.43 5.06
N THR A 316 -32.50 26.32 4.50
CA THR A 316 -33.70 26.88 5.15
C THR A 316 -34.97 26.43 4.43
N GLY A 317 -36.04 26.21 5.18
CA GLY A 317 -37.31 25.66 4.71
C GLY A 317 -38.18 25.30 5.92
N LYS A 318 -39.07 24.31 5.76
CA LYS A 318 -39.94 23.85 6.87
C LYS A 318 -39.16 23.29 8.06
N GLU A 319 -38.09 22.54 7.77
CA GLU A 319 -37.17 21.94 8.74
C GLU A 319 -35.76 22.32 8.30
N PRO A 320 -35.16 23.40 8.86
CA PRO A 320 -33.82 23.83 8.48
C PRO A 320 -32.74 22.80 8.86
N VAL A 321 -31.70 22.67 8.04
CA VAL A 321 -30.60 21.74 8.25
C VAL A 321 -29.26 22.49 8.19
N SER A 322 -28.47 22.40 9.27
CA SER A 322 -27.09 22.92 9.27
C SER A 322 -26.21 22.14 8.30
N LEU A 323 -25.39 22.86 7.55
CA LEU A 323 -24.31 22.33 6.72
C LEU A 323 -22.93 22.71 7.29
N GLY A 324 -22.88 23.38 8.46
CA GLY A 324 -21.66 23.90 9.07
C GLY A 324 -21.97 25.13 9.93
N ASP A 325 -22.18 24.92 11.23
CA ASP A 325 -22.13 25.99 12.23
C ASP A 325 -20.68 26.29 12.67
N PHE A 326 -19.78 25.32 12.52
CA PHE A 326 -18.34 25.38 12.80
C PHE A 326 -17.98 25.44 14.29
N GLU A 327 -18.84 24.89 15.16
CA GLU A 327 -18.57 24.79 16.60
C GLU A 327 -17.68 23.58 16.98
N ASP A 328 -17.53 22.59 16.10
CA ASP A 328 -16.66 21.42 16.31
C ASP A 328 -15.82 21.02 15.09
N LEU A 329 -14.84 20.14 15.34
CA LEU A 329 -13.86 19.66 14.36
C LEU A 329 -14.49 18.87 13.20
N ALA A 330 -15.57 18.11 13.43
CA ALA A 330 -16.17 17.27 12.39
C ALA A 330 -16.76 18.16 11.28
N GLU A 331 -17.39 19.28 11.65
CA GLU A 331 -17.81 20.29 10.68
C GLU A 331 -16.62 20.89 9.90
N PHE A 332 -15.45 21.11 10.52
CA PHE A 332 -14.26 21.52 9.77
C PHE A 332 -13.73 20.45 8.82
N GLN A 333 -13.71 19.18 9.23
CA GLN A 333 -13.27 18.07 8.38
C GLN A 333 -14.20 17.86 7.16
N ARG A 334 -15.50 18.17 7.30
CA ARG A 334 -16.49 18.13 6.20
C ARG A 334 -16.21 19.18 5.10
N TRP A 335 -15.58 20.31 5.42
CA TRP A 335 -15.32 21.41 4.48
C TRP A 335 -13.86 21.53 4.06
N GLN A 336 -13.56 21.12 2.84
CA GLN A 336 -12.20 21.24 2.30
C GLN A 336 -11.80 22.70 2.11
N GLY A 337 -10.70 23.12 2.74
CA GLY A 337 -10.04 24.42 2.53
C GLY A 337 -10.27 25.48 3.62
N LEU A 338 -11.13 25.21 4.60
CA LEU A 338 -11.36 26.07 5.77
C LEU A 338 -10.32 25.85 6.87
N ARG A 339 -10.27 26.78 7.83
CA ARG A 339 -9.56 26.68 9.11
C ARG A 339 -10.43 27.23 10.24
N PRO A 340 -10.34 26.71 11.47
CA PRO A 340 -11.01 27.32 12.62
C PRO A 340 -10.42 28.69 12.96
N THR A 341 -11.27 29.59 13.47
CA THR A 341 -10.87 30.84 14.13
C THR A 341 -11.82 31.16 15.28
N THR A 342 -11.27 31.64 16.39
CA THR A 342 -12.00 32.11 17.58
C THR A 342 -11.86 33.62 17.79
N ASP A 343 -10.98 34.29 17.02
CA ASP A 343 -10.78 35.74 17.07
C ASP A 343 -11.97 36.53 16.50
N LEU A 344 -12.76 35.90 15.62
CA LEU A 344 -13.79 36.56 14.82
C LEU A 344 -14.95 35.62 14.47
N THR A 345 -15.91 35.50 15.40
CA THR A 345 -17.14 34.71 15.21
C THR A 345 -18.36 35.61 15.01
N LYS A 346 -19.49 35.01 14.59
CA LYS A 346 -20.79 35.67 14.49
C LYS A 346 -21.81 35.06 15.45
N LEU A 347 -21.85 33.74 15.50
CA LEU A 347 -22.55 32.96 16.52
C LEU A 347 -21.51 32.12 17.30
N GLY A 348 -21.96 31.31 18.25
CA GLY A 348 -21.13 30.29 18.89
C GLY A 348 -19.85 30.80 19.58
N ALA A 349 -18.85 29.92 19.58
CA ALA A 349 -17.50 30.11 20.08
C ALA A 349 -16.41 30.00 18.99
N GLN A 350 -16.74 29.48 17.79
CA GLN A 350 -15.80 29.29 16.69
C GLN A 350 -16.47 29.56 15.33
N ALA A 351 -15.66 29.94 14.32
CA ALA A 351 -16.11 30.20 12.96
C ALA A 351 -15.02 29.81 11.95
N ALA A 352 -15.36 29.79 10.65
CA ALA A 352 -14.49 29.20 9.62
C ALA A 352 -13.81 30.21 8.69
N LEU A 353 -12.49 30.33 8.83
CA LEU A 353 -11.62 31.20 8.05
C LEU A 353 -11.30 30.62 6.67
N TRP A 354 -11.63 31.38 5.61
CA TRP A 354 -11.18 31.17 4.23
C TRP A 354 -10.26 32.33 3.81
N SER A 355 -8.97 32.05 3.63
CA SER A 355 -7.94 33.04 3.31
C SER A 355 -6.94 32.52 2.28
N ASN A 356 -6.09 33.41 1.75
CA ASN A 356 -5.14 33.12 0.66
C ASN A 356 -5.85 32.58 -0.61
N LEU A 357 -6.96 33.22 -0.99
CA LEU A 357 -7.81 32.82 -2.11
C LEU A 357 -7.11 32.63 -3.48
N PRO A 358 -6.00 33.32 -3.83
CA PRO A 358 -5.26 33.00 -5.06
C PRO A 358 -4.67 31.58 -5.07
N ASN A 359 -4.27 31.06 -3.91
CA ASN A 359 -3.70 29.72 -3.75
C ASN A 359 -4.71 28.68 -3.21
N ARG A 360 -5.80 29.14 -2.58
CA ARG A 360 -6.92 28.32 -2.07
C ARG A 360 -8.25 28.80 -2.66
N PRO A 361 -8.48 28.62 -3.98
CA PRO A 361 -9.51 29.35 -4.72
C PRO A 361 -10.93 28.77 -4.63
N GLY A 362 -11.16 27.82 -3.74
CA GLY A 362 -12.49 27.30 -3.47
C GLY A 362 -12.53 26.44 -2.22
N LEU A 363 -13.74 26.30 -1.68
CA LEU A 363 -14.10 25.40 -0.59
C LEU A 363 -15.36 24.62 -0.96
N ALA A 364 -15.53 23.43 -0.40
CA ALA A 364 -16.69 22.58 -0.70
C ALA A 364 -16.97 21.54 0.38
N VAL A 365 -18.23 21.12 0.43
CA VAL A 365 -18.74 20.01 1.24
C VAL A 365 -19.52 19.04 0.35
N THR A 366 -19.31 17.74 0.56
CA THR A 366 -19.99 16.64 -0.16
C THR A 366 -20.89 15.82 0.74
N ASP A 367 -20.75 15.94 2.06
CA ASP A 367 -21.62 15.33 3.05
C ASP A 367 -22.75 16.31 3.41
N ILE A 368 -23.84 16.22 2.67
CA ILE A 368 -24.99 17.13 2.70
C ILE A 368 -26.28 16.33 2.42
N PRO A 369 -27.46 16.82 2.82
CA PRO A 369 -28.74 16.27 2.37
C PRO A 369 -28.78 16.16 0.84
N ARG A 370 -29.25 15.03 0.32
CA ARG A 370 -29.33 14.78 -1.13
C ARG A 370 -30.55 15.43 -1.78
N ASP A 371 -31.72 15.30 -1.16
CA ASP A 371 -32.93 15.99 -1.60
C ASP A 371 -33.01 17.40 -0.99
N TRP A 372 -32.93 18.41 -1.85
CA TRP A 372 -33.14 19.83 -1.54
C TRP A 372 -34.53 20.34 -1.98
N SER A 373 -35.40 19.49 -2.54
CA SER A 373 -36.71 19.88 -3.08
C SER A 373 -37.67 20.47 -2.04
N ASN A 374 -37.38 20.24 -0.75
CA ASN A 374 -38.17 20.73 0.39
C ASN A 374 -37.55 21.97 1.07
N PHE A 375 -36.43 22.49 0.56
CA PHE A 375 -35.80 23.74 1.02
C PHE A 375 -36.12 24.92 0.10
N GLU A 376 -36.05 26.13 0.66
CA GLU A 376 -36.41 27.38 0.01
C GLU A 376 -35.17 28.23 -0.33
N ALA A 377 -34.16 28.26 0.54
CA ALA A 377 -32.93 29.03 0.35
C ALA A 377 -31.71 28.43 1.09
N LEU A 378 -30.52 28.70 0.55
CA LEU A 378 -29.26 28.57 1.29
C LEU A 378 -29.03 29.85 2.12
N HIS A 379 -28.76 29.71 3.41
CA HIS A 379 -28.43 30.80 4.34
C HIS A 379 -27.00 30.63 4.88
N PHE A 380 -26.32 31.75 5.13
CA PHE A 380 -25.04 31.80 5.85
C PHE A 380 -24.69 33.23 6.28
N TRP A 381 -23.81 33.37 7.26
CA TRP A 381 -23.09 34.63 7.53
C TRP A 381 -21.71 34.63 6.87
N ALA A 382 -21.27 35.80 6.42
CA ALA A 382 -19.91 36.00 5.95
C ALA A 382 -19.32 37.34 6.42
N HIS A 383 -18.18 37.29 7.09
CA HIS A 383 -17.34 38.46 7.37
C HIS A 383 -16.40 38.71 6.19
N SER A 384 -16.09 39.98 5.90
CA SER A 384 -14.85 40.33 5.20
C SER A 384 -14.20 41.57 5.80
N GLU A 385 -12.87 41.61 5.84
CA GLU A 385 -12.14 42.80 6.29
C GLU A 385 -12.21 43.94 5.26
N LYS A 386 -12.30 43.61 3.97
CA LYS A 386 -12.18 44.55 2.86
C LYS A 386 -13.21 44.26 1.78
N ALA A 387 -13.89 45.31 1.33
CA ALA A 387 -14.69 45.30 0.11
C ALA A 387 -13.77 45.24 -1.14
N THR A 388 -13.17 44.08 -1.40
CA THR A 388 -12.20 43.88 -2.50
C THR A 388 -12.84 43.88 -3.90
N GLY A 389 -14.16 43.68 -3.98
CA GLY A 389 -14.90 43.58 -5.23
C GLY A 389 -14.85 42.21 -5.91
N ASP A 390 -14.17 41.22 -5.31
CA ASP A 390 -14.11 39.84 -5.82
C ASP A 390 -15.50 39.22 -5.92
N VAL A 391 -15.66 38.22 -6.81
CA VAL A 391 -16.94 37.53 -7.02
C VAL A 391 -16.79 36.05 -6.70
N ILE A 392 -17.42 35.62 -5.61
CA ILE A 392 -17.53 34.21 -5.24
C ILE A 392 -18.71 33.61 -6.00
N THR A 393 -18.43 32.56 -6.77
CA THR A 393 -19.44 31.72 -7.43
C THR A 393 -19.80 30.59 -6.50
N ILE A 394 -21.08 30.31 -6.32
CA ILE A 394 -21.57 29.19 -5.51
C ILE A 394 -22.23 28.20 -6.47
N THR A 395 -21.94 26.91 -6.34
CA THR A 395 -22.57 25.83 -7.12
C THR A 395 -23.16 24.75 -6.22
N ALA A 396 -24.29 24.20 -6.64
CA ALA A 396 -24.91 23.01 -6.09
C ALA A 396 -24.95 21.97 -7.22
N ASP A 397 -24.02 21.02 -7.15
CA ASP A 397 -23.71 20.10 -8.25
C ASP A 397 -24.79 19.00 -8.30
N SER A 398 -25.45 18.80 -9.45
CA SER A 398 -26.69 18.01 -9.60
C SER A 398 -26.67 17.24 -10.91
N ASP A 399 -25.99 16.09 -10.87
CA ASP A 399 -25.57 15.26 -11.99
C ASP A 399 -25.78 13.79 -11.58
N THR A 400 -25.81 12.85 -12.53
CA THR A 400 -25.88 11.41 -12.20
C THR A 400 -24.71 11.05 -11.29
N PRO A 401 -24.91 10.37 -10.14
CA PRO A 401 -23.85 10.10 -9.19
C PRO A 401 -22.64 9.42 -9.83
N ALA A 402 -21.43 9.87 -9.48
CA ALA A 402 -20.19 9.26 -10.01
C ALA A 402 -20.09 7.75 -9.72
N ILE A 403 -20.73 7.27 -8.64
CA ILE A 403 -20.84 5.84 -8.32
C ILE A 403 -21.76 5.08 -9.30
N VAL A 404 -22.83 5.72 -9.78
CA VAL A 404 -23.75 5.17 -10.79
C VAL A 404 -23.06 5.16 -12.16
N GLN A 405 -22.39 6.26 -12.53
CA GLN A 405 -21.57 6.31 -13.75
C GLN A 405 -20.46 5.23 -13.76
N GLY A 406 -19.82 5.01 -12.60
CA GLY A 406 -18.82 3.95 -12.42
C GLY A 406 -19.42 2.55 -12.45
N ALA A 407 -20.64 2.35 -11.95
CA ALA A 407 -21.33 1.06 -11.99
C ALA A 407 -21.87 0.73 -13.40
N ASP A 408 -22.37 1.72 -14.13
CA ASP A 408 -22.78 1.55 -15.54
C ASP A 408 -21.57 1.19 -16.42
N GLN A 409 -20.38 1.75 -16.17
CA GLN A 409 -19.13 1.29 -16.83
C GLN A 409 -18.81 -0.18 -16.54
N VAL A 410 -19.20 -0.70 -15.37
CA VAL A 410 -19.00 -2.12 -15.01
C VAL A 410 -20.04 -3.01 -15.69
N LEU A 411 -21.27 -2.54 -15.92
CA LEU A 411 -22.24 -3.21 -16.80
C LEU A 411 -21.74 -3.32 -18.25
N ASP A 412 -20.98 -2.31 -18.72
CA ASP A 412 -20.32 -2.33 -20.04
C ASP A 412 -18.99 -3.12 -20.04
N HIS A 413 -18.68 -3.87 -18.97
CA HIS A 413 -17.42 -4.61 -18.75
C HIS A 413 -16.14 -3.74 -18.89
N VAL A 414 -16.21 -2.45 -18.56
CA VAL A 414 -15.09 -1.50 -18.63
C VAL A 414 -14.43 -1.32 -17.26
N TYR A 415 -13.24 -1.90 -17.08
CA TYR A 415 -12.41 -1.69 -15.89
C TYR A 415 -11.29 -0.68 -16.16
N GLY A 416 -11.23 0.41 -15.38
CA GLY A 416 -10.13 1.38 -15.43
C GLY A 416 -9.88 2.03 -16.81
N GLY A 417 -10.94 2.15 -17.62
CA GLY A 417 -10.90 2.66 -18.99
C GLY A 417 -10.58 1.62 -20.07
N TYR A 418 -10.59 0.32 -19.76
CA TYR A 418 -10.32 -0.77 -20.69
C TYR A 418 -11.48 -1.78 -20.68
N PHE A 419 -11.95 -2.17 -21.87
CA PHE A 419 -13.02 -3.15 -22.06
C PHE A 419 -12.47 -4.58 -21.94
N LEU A 420 -13.01 -5.38 -21.02
CA LEU A 420 -12.50 -6.72 -20.71
C LEU A 420 -12.93 -7.80 -21.72
N GLY A 421 -13.98 -7.54 -22.51
CA GLY A 421 -14.61 -8.47 -23.45
C GLY A 421 -16.11 -8.59 -23.19
N GLU A 422 -16.89 -9.09 -24.17
CA GLU A 422 -18.28 -9.52 -23.92
C GLU A 422 -18.32 -10.77 -23.03
N ASP A 423 -17.26 -11.57 -23.12
CA ASP A 423 -16.83 -12.69 -22.30
C ASP A 423 -15.59 -12.19 -21.52
N ILE A 424 -15.56 -12.29 -20.18
CA ILE A 424 -14.67 -11.45 -19.36
C ILE A 424 -13.28 -12.07 -19.22
N ASN A 425 -12.29 -11.50 -19.90
CA ASN A 425 -10.90 -11.92 -19.73
C ASN A 425 -10.32 -11.44 -18.38
N TRP A 426 -10.37 -12.29 -17.36
CA TRP A 426 -9.83 -12.02 -16.02
C TRP A 426 -8.30 -11.92 -15.96
N GLU A 427 -7.57 -12.45 -16.96
CA GLU A 427 -6.11 -12.25 -17.12
C GLU A 427 -5.77 -10.99 -17.95
N ALA A 428 -6.75 -10.18 -18.37
CA ALA A 428 -6.52 -9.01 -19.22
C ALA A 428 -5.47 -8.04 -18.64
N ASN A 429 -4.76 -7.36 -19.54
CA ASN A 429 -3.95 -6.19 -19.21
C ASN A 429 -4.18 -5.10 -20.27
N LYS A 430 -4.32 -3.85 -19.82
CA LYS A 430 -4.52 -2.71 -20.72
C LYS A 430 -3.26 -2.20 -21.42
N PHE A 431 -2.11 -2.79 -21.11
CA PHE A 431 -0.82 -2.55 -21.76
C PHE A 431 -0.33 -3.85 -22.39
N ASP A 432 0.32 -3.76 -23.54
CA ASP A 432 0.92 -4.92 -24.20
C ASP A 432 2.17 -5.44 -23.41
N PRO A 433 2.41 -6.76 -23.32
CA PRO A 433 3.60 -7.33 -22.65
C PRO A 433 4.98 -6.84 -23.11
N ASP A 434 5.10 -6.16 -24.27
CA ASP A 434 6.33 -5.50 -24.72
C ASP A 434 6.40 -4.00 -24.37
N GLU A 435 5.32 -3.37 -23.90
CA GLU A 435 5.32 -1.95 -23.54
C GLU A 435 6.16 -1.64 -22.29
N PRO A 436 6.92 -0.52 -22.26
CA PRO A 436 7.58 -0.06 -21.04
C PRO A 436 6.63 0.23 -19.87
N ALA A 437 5.35 0.50 -20.15
CA ALA A 437 4.29 0.74 -19.17
C ALA A 437 3.66 -0.55 -18.59
N PHE A 438 3.96 -1.73 -19.18
CA PHE A 438 3.40 -3.00 -18.74
C PHE A 438 3.70 -3.30 -17.27
N THR A 439 2.67 -3.70 -16.52
CA THR A 439 2.80 -4.18 -15.14
C THR A 439 1.68 -5.16 -14.80
N ARG A 440 2.05 -6.26 -14.10
CA ARG A 440 1.07 -7.25 -13.60
C ARG A 440 0.14 -6.66 -12.54
N GLU A 441 0.54 -5.57 -11.85
CA GLU A 441 -0.27 -4.91 -10.83
C GLU A 441 -1.60 -4.32 -11.36
N TRP A 442 -1.77 -4.13 -12.67
CA TRP A 442 -3.08 -3.78 -13.22
C TRP A 442 -4.06 -4.97 -13.22
N THR A 443 -3.62 -6.14 -13.71
CA THR A 443 -4.40 -7.39 -13.72
C THR A 443 -4.64 -7.91 -12.30
N TYR A 444 -3.64 -7.82 -11.42
CA TYR A 444 -3.83 -8.06 -9.99
C TYR A 444 -4.87 -7.10 -9.40
N GLY A 445 -4.83 -5.81 -9.76
CA GLY A 445 -5.82 -4.81 -9.34
C GLY A 445 -7.26 -5.13 -9.79
N LEU A 446 -7.45 -5.66 -11.00
CA LEU A 446 -8.74 -6.18 -11.49
C LEU A 446 -9.24 -7.28 -10.53
N ASN A 447 -8.38 -8.27 -10.26
CA ASN A 447 -8.67 -9.43 -9.41
C ASN A 447 -8.71 -9.14 -7.89
N ARG A 448 -8.68 -7.86 -7.48
CA ARG A 448 -9.06 -7.38 -6.14
C ARG A 448 -10.52 -6.90 -6.07
N PHE A 449 -11.26 -6.91 -7.17
CA PHE A 449 -12.70 -6.59 -7.24
C PHE A 449 -13.17 -5.24 -6.63
N PRO A 450 -12.45 -4.12 -6.81
CA PRO A 450 -12.95 -2.81 -6.34
C PRO A 450 -14.24 -2.38 -7.06
N HIS A 451 -14.51 -2.93 -8.25
CA HIS A 451 -15.70 -2.67 -9.04
C HIS A 451 -16.97 -3.35 -8.46
N TRP A 452 -16.87 -4.47 -7.73
CA TRP A 452 -18.03 -5.07 -7.05
C TRP A 452 -18.60 -4.18 -5.93
N ARG A 453 -17.73 -3.47 -5.18
CA ARG A 453 -18.16 -2.43 -4.24
C ARG A 453 -18.87 -1.29 -4.97
N THR A 454 -18.44 -0.95 -6.19
CA THR A 454 -19.05 0.09 -7.02
C THR A 454 -20.47 -0.30 -7.44
N LEU A 455 -20.67 -1.54 -7.92
CA LEU A 455 -22.00 -2.10 -8.20
C LEU A 455 -22.89 -2.09 -6.93
N GLY A 456 -22.36 -2.53 -5.78
CA GLY A 456 -23.11 -2.61 -4.52
C GLY A 456 -23.57 -1.24 -4.00
N GLN A 457 -22.69 -0.24 -4.06
CA GLN A 457 -23.01 1.14 -3.68
C GLN A 457 -24.01 1.78 -4.65
N ALA A 458 -23.92 1.51 -5.96
CA ALA A 458 -24.92 1.95 -6.92
C ALA A 458 -26.28 1.28 -6.70
N TYR A 459 -26.33 -0.02 -6.42
CA TYR A 459 -27.55 -0.75 -6.07
C TYR A 459 -28.24 -0.16 -4.82
N TRP A 460 -27.48 0.21 -3.79
CA TRP A 460 -28.04 0.89 -2.60
C TRP A 460 -28.47 2.34 -2.86
N ALA A 461 -27.80 3.05 -3.77
CA ALA A 461 -28.12 4.43 -4.14
C ALA A 461 -29.27 4.57 -5.16
N THR A 462 -29.73 3.47 -5.78
CA THR A 462 -30.71 3.48 -6.90
C THR A 462 -31.87 2.51 -6.72
N GLY A 463 -31.66 1.39 -6.02
CA GLY A 463 -32.58 0.26 -6.04
C GLY A 463 -32.57 -0.57 -7.35
N ASP A 464 -31.68 -0.28 -8.30
CA ASP A 464 -31.68 -0.95 -9.61
C ASP A 464 -31.03 -2.35 -9.56
N GLU A 465 -31.86 -3.38 -9.77
CA GLU A 465 -31.47 -4.79 -9.81
C GLU A 465 -30.47 -5.14 -10.95
N ARG A 466 -30.23 -4.25 -11.93
CA ARG A 466 -29.17 -4.48 -12.94
C ARG A 466 -27.81 -4.68 -12.28
N TYR A 467 -27.45 -3.84 -11.31
CA TYR A 467 -26.15 -3.93 -10.64
C TYR A 467 -26.00 -5.18 -9.77
N ALA A 468 -27.11 -5.70 -9.21
CA ALA A 468 -27.12 -6.97 -8.47
C ALA A 468 -26.94 -8.17 -9.39
N LYS A 469 -27.61 -8.17 -10.55
CA LYS A 469 -27.50 -9.23 -11.57
C LYS A 469 -26.12 -9.25 -12.22
N GLU A 470 -25.54 -8.08 -12.46
CA GLU A 470 -24.17 -7.95 -12.97
C GLU A 470 -23.17 -8.56 -11.98
N TRP A 471 -23.29 -8.23 -10.69
CA TRP A 471 -22.41 -8.82 -9.69
C TRP A 471 -22.57 -10.35 -9.62
N ILE A 472 -23.80 -10.88 -9.67
CA ILE A 472 -24.04 -12.34 -9.69
C ILE A 472 -23.41 -12.99 -10.94
N ALA A 473 -23.54 -12.35 -12.12
CA ALA A 473 -22.93 -12.81 -13.36
C ALA A 473 -21.40 -12.85 -13.22
N GLN A 474 -20.75 -11.72 -12.93
CA GLN A 474 -19.29 -11.64 -12.75
C GLN A 474 -18.76 -12.55 -11.63
N MET A 475 -19.54 -12.79 -10.59
CA MET A 475 -19.19 -13.69 -9.49
C MET A 475 -19.18 -15.14 -9.92
N ARG A 476 -20.22 -15.60 -10.64
CA ARG A 476 -20.26 -16.94 -11.22
C ARG A 476 -19.18 -17.13 -12.27
N ASP A 477 -19.11 -16.21 -13.22
CA ASP A 477 -18.15 -16.16 -14.32
C ASP A 477 -16.70 -16.28 -13.81
N TRP A 478 -16.29 -15.43 -12.86
CA TRP A 478 -14.95 -15.56 -12.27
C TRP A 478 -14.75 -16.88 -11.53
N ALA A 479 -15.74 -17.33 -10.73
CA ALA A 479 -15.61 -18.58 -9.98
C ALA A 479 -15.56 -19.81 -10.89
N GLU A 480 -16.19 -19.75 -12.06
CA GLU A 480 -16.23 -20.78 -13.09
C GLU A 480 -14.90 -20.82 -13.86
N ASP A 481 -14.43 -19.68 -14.38
CA ASP A 481 -13.21 -19.60 -15.19
C ASP A 481 -11.90 -19.71 -14.37
N ASN A 482 -11.94 -19.38 -13.08
CA ASN A 482 -10.74 -19.26 -12.25
C ASN A 482 -10.76 -20.24 -11.04
N PRO A 483 -10.82 -21.57 -11.26
CA PRO A 483 -10.76 -22.56 -10.19
C PRO A 483 -9.41 -22.50 -9.45
N TRP A 484 -9.43 -22.57 -8.12
CA TRP A 484 -8.22 -22.37 -7.30
C TRP A 484 -7.10 -23.40 -7.58
N PRO A 485 -5.82 -23.00 -7.47
CA PRO A 485 -4.69 -23.87 -7.79
C PRO A 485 -4.46 -24.90 -6.68
N LEU A 486 -4.70 -26.18 -7.00
CA LEU A 486 -4.55 -27.32 -6.08
C LEU A 486 -3.12 -27.54 -5.54
N ALA A 487 -2.10 -26.97 -6.19
CA ALA A 487 -0.72 -26.96 -5.71
C ALA A 487 0.00 -25.65 -6.10
N GLY A 488 1.24 -25.48 -5.65
CA GLY A 488 2.00 -24.24 -5.80
C GLY A 488 1.54 -23.15 -4.84
N THR A 489 2.17 -21.97 -4.92
CA THR A 489 1.76 -20.80 -4.15
C THR A 489 0.66 -19.98 -4.83
N GLY A 490 0.43 -20.18 -6.13
CA GLY A 490 -0.47 -19.34 -6.94
C GLY A 490 0.14 -17.99 -7.36
N ASN A 491 1.32 -17.64 -6.82
CA ASN A 491 2.04 -16.38 -7.08
C ASN A 491 2.64 -16.29 -8.50
N ASP A 492 2.66 -17.41 -9.21
CA ASP A 492 2.94 -17.54 -10.63
C ASP A 492 1.75 -17.08 -11.50
N THR A 493 0.52 -17.26 -11.05
CA THR A 493 -0.73 -16.86 -11.74
C THR A 493 -1.00 -15.35 -11.69
N LEU A 494 -1.95 -14.88 -12.50
CA LEU A 494 -2.46 -13.49 -12.43
C LEU A 494 -3.67 -13.31 -11.49
N ILE A 495 -4.22 -14.41 -10.95
CA ILE A 495 -5.55 -14.46 -10.34
C ILE A 495 -5.53 -14.93 -8.87
N TRP A 496 -4.72 -15.94 -8.59
CA TRP A 496 -4.62 -16.63 -7.30
C TRP A 496 -3.26 -16.41 -6.62
N ARG A 497 -2.62 -15.27 -6.89
CA ARG A 497 -1.55 -14.76 -6.03
C ARG A 497 -2.12 -14.51 -4.63
N THR A 498 -1.36 -14.86 -3.59
CA THR A 498 -1.86 -14.91 -2.22
C THR A 498 -2.33 -13.56 -1.67
N ILE A 499 -1.69 -12.46 -2.10
CA ILE A 499 -2.14 -11.08 -1.85
C ILE A 499 -3.60 -10.89 -2.28
N GLU A 500 -3.93 -11.18 -3.53
CA GLU A 500 -5.26 -10.97 -4.09
C GLU A 500 -6.29 -11.86 -3.38
N ALA A 501 -5.93 -13.12 -3.08
CA ALA A 501 -6.77 -14.01 -2.31
C ALA A 501 -7.12 -13.44 -0.91
N GLY A 502 -6.13 -12.88 -0.18
CA GLY A 502 -6.35 -12.27 1.12
C GLY A 502 -7.13 -10.94 1.06
N ILE A 503 -6.85 -10.09 0.07
CA ILE A 503 -7.54 -8.80 -0.14
C ILE A 503 -9.01 -9.01 -0.52
N ARG A 504 -9.33 -10.04 -1.31
CA ARG A 504 -10.73 -10.37 -1.64
C ARG A 504 -11.52 -10.65 -0.37
N THR A 505 -11.07 -11.57 0.47
CA THR A 505 -11.85 -12.07 1.62
C THR A 505 -11.82 -11.18 2.87
N SER A 506 -10.92 -10.19 2.94
CA SER A 506 -10.93 -9.14 3.96
C SER A 506 -11.60 -7.83 3.52
N GLY A 507 -11.88 -7.65 2.22
CA GLY A 507 -12.31 -6.36 1.68
C GLY A 507 -13.50 -6.43 0.73
N SER A 508 -13.23 -6.58 -0.56
CA SER A 508 -14.24 -6.37 -1.62
C SER A 508 -15.32 -7.44 -1.66
N TRP A 509 -15.02 -8.69 -1.31
CA TRP A 509 -15.99 -9.77 -1.34
C TRP A 509 -16.98 -9.72 -0.15
N PRO A 510 -16.54 -9.52 1.11
CA PRO A 510 -17.47 -9.26 2.21
C PRO A 510 -18.39 -8.07 1.95
N ASP A 511 -17.87 -6.96 1.41
CA ASP A 511 -18.69 -5.81 1.02
C ASP A 511 -19.76 -6.19 0.00
N ALA A 512 -19.35 -6.80 -1.13
CA ALA A 512 -20.27 -7.18 -2.19
C ALA A 512 -21.40 -8.09 -1.69
N LEU A 513 -21.07 -9.11 -0.89
CA LEU A 513 -22.07 -9.97 -0.27
C LEU A 513 -23.06 -9.16 0.57
N HIS A 514 -22.61 -8.27 1.45
CA HIS A 514 -23.52 -7.53 2.34
C HIS A 514 -24.32 -6.45 1.60
N TYR A 515 -23.82 -5.90 0.49
CA TYR A 515 -24.62 -5.04 -0.40
C TYR A 515 -25.75 -5.84 -1.06
N PHE A 516 -25.49 -7.07 -1.53
CA PHE A 516 -26.42 -7.84 -2.38
C PHE A 516 -27.21 -8.96 -1.68
N LEU A 517 -26.90 -9.33 -0.45
CA LEU A 517 -27.59 -10.39 0.30
C LEU A 517 -29.10 -10.15 0.43
N GLY A 518 -29.52 -8.89 0.48
CA GLY A 518 -30.92 -8.46 0.50
C GLY A 518 -31.61 -8.34 -0.88
N SER A 519 -30.88 -8.51 -1.99
CA SER A 519 -31.47 -8.44 -3.34
C SER A 519 -32.41 -9.63 -3.60
N PRO A 520 -33.59 -9.41 -4.21
CA PRO A 520 -34.46 -10.48 -4.70
C PRO A 520 -33.88 -11.23 -5.91
N SER A 521 -32.83 -10.71 -6.56
CA SER A 521 -32.14 -11.38 -7.67
C SER A 521 -31.12 -12.42 -7.21
N LEU A 522 -30.73 -12.42 -5.93
CA LEU A 522 -29.82 -13.43 -5.36
C LEU A 522 -30.58 -14.71 -5.02
N GLU A 523 -30.31 -15.78 -5.78
CA GLU A 523 -30.87 -17.11 -5.61
C GLU A 523 -30.02 -18.00 -4.68
N PRO A 524 -30.55 -19.13 -4.17
CA PRO A 524 -29.82 -20.00 -3.24
C PRO A 524 -28.53 -20.61 -3.78
N ASP A 525 -28.47 -20.86 -5.09
CA ASP A 525 -27.30 -21.44 -5.74
C ASP A 525 -26.16 -20.43 -5.90
N ASP A 526 -26.48 -19.15 -6.18
CA ASP A 526 -25.49 -18.06 -6.29
C ASP A 526 -24.68 -17.92 -5.01
N LEU A 527 -25.38 -17.91 -3.87
CA LEU A 527 -24.76 -17.81 -2.55
C LEU A 527 -23.83 -19.01 -2.28
N VAL A 528 -24.23 -20.22 -2.66
CA VAL A 528 -23.42 -21.42 -2.42
C VAL A 528 -22.21 -21.49 -3.36
N VAL A 529 -22.32 -21.04 -4.61
CA VAL A 529 -21.14 -20.85 -5.49
C VAL A 529 -20.15 -19.85 -4.87
N PHE A 530 -20.65 -18.70 -4.41
CA PHE A 530 -19.82 -17.68 -3.75
C PHE A 530 -19.11 -18.21 -2.49
N LEU A 531 -19.84 -18.91 -1.61
CA LEU A 531 -19.30 -19.40 -0.34
C LEU A 531 -18.39 -20.62 -0.50
N LYS A 532 -18.62 -21.50 -1.48
CA LYS A 532 -17.62 -22.50 -1.89
C LYS A 532 -16.30 -21.82 -2.23
N SER A 533 -16.33 -20.76 -3.04
CA SER A 533 -15.12 -20.02 -3.40
C SER A 533 -14.45 -19.39 -2.16
N TRP A 534 -15.20 -18.88 -1.18
CA TRP A 534 -14.63 -18.41 0.10
C TRP A 534 -13.90 -19.52 0.88
N ILE A 535 -14.47 -20.72 0.93
CA ILE A 535 -13.84 -21.85 1.62
C ILE A 535 -12.60 -22.34 0.84
N GLU A 536 -12.62 -22.28 -0.49
CA GLU A 536 -11.43 -22.51 -1.32
C GLU A 536 -10.34 -21.45 -1.11
N HIS A 537 -10.69 -20.19 -0.89
CA HIS A 537 -9.75 -19.15 -0.43
C HIS A 537 -9.18 -19.48 0.96
N ALA A 538 -10.00 -19.94 1.90
CA ALA A 538 -9.53 -20.35 3.23
C ALA A 538 -8.53 -21.52 3.11
N HIS A 539 -8.87 -22.56 2.36
CA HIS A 539 -7.98 -23.71 2.09
C HIS A 539 -6.67 -23.29 1.41
N HIS A 540 -6.73 -22.37 0.46
CA HIS A 540 -5.54 -21.82 -0.21
C HIS A 540 -4.63 -21.07 0.76
N LEU A 541 -5.14 -20.05 1.46
CA LEU A 541 -4.36 -19.23 2.40
C LEU A 541 -3.82 -20.06 3.58
N MET A 542 -4.62 -21.00 4.09
CA MET A 542 -4.22 -21.94 5.13
C MET A 542 -3.09 -22.87 4.65
N ARG A 543 -3.17 -23.40 3.42
CA ARG A 543 -2.09 -24.21 2.81
C ARG A 543 -0.79 -23.41 2.75
N ILE A 544 -0.82 -22.16 2.28
CA ILE A 544 0.40 -21.37 2.15
C ILE A 544 1.00 -21.08 3.53
N THR A 545 0.18 -20.69 4.50
CA THR A 545 0.63 -20.38 5.87
C THR A 545 1.32 -21.58 6.55
N LEU A 546 0.90 -22.81 6.24
CA LEU A 546 1.42 -24.05 6.85
C LEU A 546 2.58 -24.71 6.06
N ASP A 547 2.52 -24.74 4.74
CA ASP A 547 3.55 -25.40 3.91
C ASP A 547 4.75 -24.47 3.58
N TYR A 548 4.55 -23.14 3.61
CA TYR A 548 5.56 -22.11 3.32
C TYR A 548 5.75 -21.12 4.49
N PRO A 549 6.06 -21.58 5.72
CA PRO A 549 6.17 -20.72 6.90
C PRO A 549 7.28 -19.65 6.78
N GLU A 550 8.25 -19.81 5.87
CA GLU A 550 9.31 -18.83 5.59
C GLU A 550 8.90 -17.66 4.68
N HIS A 551 7.67 -17.61 4.17
CA HIS A 551 7.12 -16.36 3.61
C HIS A 551 7.18 -15.24 4.66
N LYS A 552 7.44 -13.99 4.23
CA LYS A 552 7.64 -12.81 5.10
C LYS A 552 7.19 -11.52 4.39
N GLY A 553 7.20 -10.40 5.11
CA GLY A 553 6.89 -9.06 4.60
C GLY A 553 5.38 -8.80 4.49
N ASN A 554 5.01 -7.67 3.89
CA ASN A 554 3.61 -7.23 3.79
C ASN A 554 2.63 -8.27 3.18
N TRP A 555 3.11 -9.24 2.39
CA TRP A 555 2.29 -10.32 1.81
C TRP A 555 1.61 -11.17 2.90
N VAL A 556 2.37 -11.62 3.91
CA VAL A 556 1.85 -12.49 4.98
C VAL A 556 0.79 -11.77 5.81
N THR A 557 0.91 -10.44 5.93
CA THR A 557 -0.10 -9.64 6.65
C THR A 557 -1.45 -9.68 5.93
N MET A 558 -1.46 -9.56 4.60
CA MET A 558 -2.67 -9.65 3.77
C MET A 558 -3.24 -11.07 3.75
N GLU A 559 -2.37 -12.08 3.64
CA GLU A 559 -2.74 -13.50 3.69
C GLU A 559 -3.50 -13.84 4.98
N CYS A 560 -2.93 -13.45 6.13
CA CYS A 560 -3.51 -13.76 7.42
C CYS A 560 -4.72 -12.87 7.76
N ASN A 561 -4.72 -11.60 7.33
CA ASN A 561 -5.91 -10.73 7.48
C ASN A 561 -7.12 -11.33 6.75
N GLY A 562 -6.94 -11.79 5.51
CA GLY A 562 -7.98 -12.48 4.73
C GLY A 562 -8.43 -13.81 5.32
N LEU A 563 -7.51 -14.63 5.84
CA LEU A 563 -7.83 -15.90 6.49
C LEU A 563 -8.56 -15.71 7.84
N GLY A 564 -8.17 -14.70 8.62
CA GLY A 564 -8.81 -14.34 9.88
C GLY A 564 -10.23 -13.80 9.68
N HIS A 565 -10.44 -12.98 8.64
CA HIS A 565 -11.78 -12.55 8.22
C HIS A 565 -12.69 -13.74 7.86
N LEU A 566 -12.20 -14.73 7.11
CA LEU A 566 -12.97 -15.95 6.81
C LEU A 566 -13.37 -16.71 8.09
N GLY A 567 -12.44 -16.88 9.03
CA GLY A 567 -12.68 -17.54 10.31
C GLY A 567 -13.66 -16.81 11.25
N ILE A 568 -13.88 -15.51 11.05
CA ILE A 568 -14.86 -14.69 11.81
C ILE A 568 -16.21 -14.60 11.07
N LEU A 569 -16.22 -14.53 9.74
CA LEU A 569 -17.42 -14.28 8.94
C LEU A 569 -18.18 -15.56 8.52
N LEU A 570 -17.53 -16.72 8.55
CA LEU A 570 -18.13 -18.04 8.30
C LEU A 570 -18.01 -19.02 9.50
N PRO A 571 -18.45 -18.67 10.72
CA PRO A 571 -18.42 -19.58 11.88
C PRO A 571 -19.40 -20.76 11.75
N GLU A 572 -20.15 -20.84 10.66
CA GLU A 572 -20.85 -22.04 10.21
C GLU A 572 -19.91 -23.17 9.76
N CYS A 573 -18.64 -22.89 9.39
CA CYS A 573 -17.67 -23.90 8.95
C CYS A 573 -16.90 -24.51 10.12
N ASP A 574 -16.69 -25.84 10.13
CA ASP A 574 -15.99 -26.57 11.20
C ASP A 574 -14.57 -26.00 11.46
N ASP A 575 -13.80 -25.76 10.39
CA ASP A 575 -12.43 -25.25 10.46
C ASP A 575 -12.33 -23.72 10.71
N ALA A 576 -13.43 -22.97 10.81
CA ALA A 576 -13.39 -21.51 10.94
C ALA A 576 -12.59 -21.02 12.16
N SER A 577 -12.74 -21.73 13.29
CA SER A 577 -11.97 -21.48 14.51
C SER A 577 -10.46 -21.72 14.35
N LEU A 578 -10.09 -22.67 13.49
CA LEU A 578 -8.70 -23.02 13.18
C LEU A 578 -8.08 -22.03 12.18
N TRP A 579 -8.85 -21.55 11.19
CA TRP A 579 -8.44 -20.47 10.28
C TRP A 579 -8.14 -19.19 11.06
N LEU A 580 -9.05 -18.74 11.92
CA LEU A 580 -8.88 -17.57 12.78
C LEU A 580 -7.66 -17.70 13.69
N LYS A 581 -7.50 -18.85 14.37
CA LYS A 581 -6.37 -19.07 15.28
C LYS A 581 -5.04 -18.98 14.54
N THR A 582 -4.91 -19.64 13.39
CA THR A 582 -3.68 -19.61 12.57
C THR A 582 -3.36 -18.20 12.10
N ALA A 583 -4.35 -17.45 11.63
CA ALA A 583 -4.20 -16.06 11.23
C ALA A 583 -3.73 -15.16 12.39
N ALA A 584 -4.41 -15.23 13.54
CA ALA A 584 -4.12 -14.38 14.69
C ALA A 584 -2.75 -14.67 15.33
N ASP A 585 -2.39 -15.95 15.48
CA ASP A 585 -1.06 -16.36 15.94
C ASP A 585 0.03 -15.89 14.96
N ARG A 586 -0.20 -16.06 13.65
CA ARG A 586 0.79 -15.67 12.63
C ARG A 586 0.99 -14.16 12.56
N LEU A 587 -0.09 -13.35 12.55
CA LEU A 587 0.04 -11.89 12.61
C LEU A 587 0.74 -11.42 13.90
N CYS A 588 0.47 -12.07 15.04
CA CYS A 588 1.18 -11.77 16.28
C CYS A 588 2.70 -12.04 16.19
N MET A 589 3.12 -13.06 15.42
CA MET A 589 4.54 -13.33 15.11
C MET A 589 5.13 -12.41 14.03
N GLU A 590 4.33 -11.96 13.06
CA GLU A 590 4.81 -11.02 12.03
C GLU A 590 4.99 -9.60 12.59
N LEU A 591 4.21 -9.18 13.60
CA LEU A 591 4.46 -7.93 14.33
C LEU A 591 5.87 -7.91 14.96
N ASP A 592 6.30 -9.01 15.59
CA ASP A 592 7.67 -9.12 16.17
C ASP A 592 8.77 -9.18 15.10
N GLN A 593 8.46 -9.64 13.89
CA GLN A 593 9.45 -9.82 12.81
C GLN A 593 9.55 -8.63 11.86
N GLN A 594 8.46 -7.89 11.65
CA GLN A 594 8.34 -6.83 10.64
C GLN A 594 8.26 -5.41 11.20
N VAL A 595 8.12 -5.24 12.52
CA VAL A 595 8.12 -3.92 13.17
C VAL A 595 9.34 -3.81 14.07
N TYR A 596 10.06 -2.70 13.98
CA TYR A 596 11.18 -2.40 14.87
C TYR A 596 10.69 -1.93 16.26
N PRO A 597 11.52 -2.03 17.32
CA PRO A 597 11.18 -1.51 18.65
C PRO A 597 10.90 0.00 18.71
N ASP A 598 11.22 0.75 17.65
CA ASP A 598 10.90 2.17 17.48
C ASP A 598 9.61 2.42 16.67
N GLY A 599 8.86 1.37 16.34
CA GLY A 599 7.56 1.41 15.67
C GLY A 599 7.60 1.41 14.14
N ALA A 600 8.77 1.58 13.52
CA ALA A 600 8.88 1.56 12.06
C ALA A 600 8.68 0.14 11.49
N GLN A 601 8.03 0.03 10.33
CA GLN A 601 7.91 -1.25 9.61
C GLN A 601 9.15 -1.43 8.72
N LYS A 602 9.71 -2.64 8.71
CA LYS A 602 11.06 -2.95 8.19
C LYS A 602 11.26 -2.78 6.67
N GLU A 603 10.23 -2.48 5.89
CA GLU A 603 10.38 -2.06 4.49
C GLU A 603 10.84 -0.60 4.38
N LEU A 604 10.80 0.17 5.48
CA LEU A 604 11.27 1.57 5.59
C LEU A 604 10.63 2.55 4.58
N THR A 605 9.51 2.15 3.98
CA THR A 605 8.59 3.00 3.21
C THR A 605 7.42 3.42 4.08
N THR A 606 7.24 4.73 4.21
CA THR A 606 6.12 5.34 4.95
C THR A 606 4.74 4.99 4.35
N GLY A 607 4.72 4.56 3.09
CA GLY A 607 3.54 4.07 2.39
C GLY A 607 3.20 2.63 2.79
N TYR A 608 4.15 1.71 2.71
CA TYR A 608 3.90 0.30 3.07
C TYR A 608 3.82 0.08 4.59
N HIS A 609 4.34 0.99 5.41
CA HIS A 609 3.99 1.06 6.83
C HIS A 609 2.46 1.08 7.02
N GLN A 610 1.72 1.95 6.30
CA GLN A 610 0.26 2.00 6.38
C GLN A 610 -0.41 0.75 5.80
N VAL A 611 0.21 0.10 4.80
CA VAL A 611 -0.29 -1.14 4.20
C VAL A 611 -0.18 -2.32 5.17
N ALA A 612 0.93 -2.43 5.89
CA ALA A 612 1.12 -3.42 6.94
C ALA A 612 0.22 -3.13 8.15
N LEU A 613 0.22 -1.87 8.64
CA LEU A 613 -0.62 -1.42 9.74
C LEU A 613 -2.11 -1.73 9.49
N ARG A 614 -2.61 -1.46 8.27
CA ARG A 614 -3.97 -1.84 7.86
C ARG A 614 -4.25 -3.32 8.12
N ASN A 615 -3.41 -4.20 7.59
CA ASN A 615 -3.66 -5.63 7.64
C ASN A 615 -3.48 -6.23 9.04
N PHE A 616 -2.71 -5.57 9.90
CA PHE A 616 -2.67 -5.90 11.33
C PHE A 616 -3.92 -5.40 12.07
N VAL A 617 -4.35 -4.14 11.88
CA VAL A 617 -5.47 -3.55 12.65
C VAL A 617 -6.84 -4.01 12.16
N ASP A 618 -7.04 -4.26 10.86
CA ASP A 618 -8.35 -4.65 10.33
C ASP A 618 -8.83 -5.99 10.90
N LEU A 619 -7.93 -6.97 11.15
CA LEU A 619 -8.29 -8.18 11.88
C LEU A 619 -8.72 -7.90 13.32
N TYR A 620 -8.03 -6.98 14.02
CA TYR A 620 -8.44 -6.56 15.37
C TYR A 620 -9.83 -5.90 15.35
N LYS A 621 -10.08 -5.00 14.41
CA LYS A 621 -11.35 -4.28 14.27
C LYS A 621 -12.51 -5.23 13.97
N ILE A 622 -12.37 -6.17 13.02
CA ILE A 622 -13.47 -7.09 12.71
C ILE A 622 -13.71 -8.10 13.84
N ALA A 623 -12.65 -8.49 14.57
CA ALA A 623 -12.77 -9.35 15.75
C ALA A 623 -13.50 -8.62 16.90
N HIS A 624 -13.09 -7.39 17.21
CA HIS A 624 -13.73 -6.53 18.22
C HIS A 624 -15.20 -6.26 17.88
N HIS A 625 -15.52 -5.94 16.63
CA HIS A 625 -16.89 -5.76 16.12
C HIS A 625 -17.76 -7.04 16.20
N ASN A 626 -17.16 -8.19 16.46
CA ASN A 626 -17.84 -9.48 16.59
C ASN A 626 -17.72 -10.10 18.00
N ASP A 627 -17.24 -9.35 19.00
CA ASP A 627 -16.99 -9.82 20.37
C ASP A 627 -15.99 -11.01 20.42
N VAL A 628 -15.08 -11.09 19.43
CA VAL A 628 -14.09 -12.16 19.26
C VAL A 628 -12.73 -11.77 19.86
N SER A 629 -12.22 -12.57 20.78
CA SER A 629 -10.91 -12.35 21.42
C SER A 629 -9.73 -12.77 20.54
N LEU A 630 -8.83 -11.81 20.27
CA LEU A 630 -7.47 -12.06 19.75
C LEU A 630 -6.47 -12.29 20.91
N PRO A 631 -5.21 -12.69 20.65
CA PRO A 631 -4.17 -12.79 21.67
C PRO A 631 -4.03 -11.50 22.50
N ALA A 632 -3.92 -11.61 23.82
CA ALA A 632 -4.08 -10.48 24.74
C ALA A 632 -3.06 -9.33 24.59
N ASN A 633 -1.92 -9.59 23.96
CA ASN A 633 -0.90 -8.59 23.65
C ASN A 633 -1.00 -8.00 22.24
N TYR A 634 -1.95 -8.46 21.40
CA TYR A 634 -2.04 -8.08 19.99
C TYR A 634 -2.21 -6.57 19.79
N LEU A 635 -3.19 -5.95 20.48
CA LEU A 635 -3.43 -4.50 20.40
C LEU A 635 -2.21 -3.69 20.86
N ALA A 636 -1.58 -4.07 21.97
CA ALA A 636 -0.38 -3.41 22.50
C ALA A 636 0.84 -3.47 21.56
N LYS A 637 0.89 -4.43 20.63
CA LYS A 637 1.92 -4.45 19.56
C LYS A 637 1.62 -3.50 18.41
N LEU A 638 0.39 -2.99 18.28
CA LEU A 638 0.03 -2.03 17.24
C LEU A 638 0.37 -0.60 17.63
N GLU A 639 0.30 -0.24 18.92
CA GLU A 639 0.51 1.12 19.42
C GLU A 639 1.83 1.77 18.93
N PRO A 640 3.00 1.08 18.90
CA PRO A 640 4.24 1.66 18.36
C PRO A 640 4.14 2.08 16.88
N MET A 641 3.32 1.42 16.07
CA MET A 641 3.11 1.83 14.66
C MET A 641 2.31 3.14 14.56
N TYR A 642 1.35 3.36 15.47
CA TYR A 642 0.66 4.65 15.59
C TYR A 642 1.58 5.73 16.19
N GLU A 643 2.46 5.36 17.12
CA GLU A 643 3.46 6.30 17.64
C GLU A 643 4.48 6.71 16.58
N TYR A 644 4.88 5.79 15.68
CA TYR A 644 5.66 6.12 14.49
C TYR A 644 4.95 7.16 13.61
N ASN A 645 3.65 6.99 13.35
CA ASN A 645 2.84 7.97 12.61
C ASN A 645 2.89 9.37 13.25
N LEU A 646 2.69 9.49 14.57
CA LEU A 646 2.78 10.77 15.29
C LEU A 646 4.20 11.37 15.23
N ARG A 647 5.21 10.56 15.54
CA ARG A 647 6.60 11.01 15.67
C ARG A 647 7.24 11.38 14.33
N ALA A 648 6.86 10.70 13.25
CA ALA A 648 7.36 10.92 11.90
C ALA A 648 6.53 11.92 11.08
N MET A 649 5.30 12.30 11.47
CA MET A 649 4.51 13.25 10.66
C MET A 649 5.10 14.66 10.63
N THR A 650 5.05 15.27 9.45
CA THR A 650 5.14 16.72 9.23
C THR A 650 3.97 17.46 9.89
N PRO A 651 4.08 18.77 10.16
CA PRO A 651 2.97 19.60 10.66
C PRO A 651 1.65 19.50 9.87
N GLU A 652 1.66 19.17 8.58
CA GLU A 652 0.43 18.93 7.79
C GLU A 652 -0.27 17.59 8.10
N GLY A 653 0.12 16.87 9.16
CA GLY A 653 -0.45 15.56 9.50
C GLY A 653 -0.05 14.45 8.51
N ARG A 654 1.13 14.58 7.87
CA ARG A 654 1.56 13.73 6.75
C ARG A 654 2.97 13.15 6.92
N LEU A 655 3.14 11.89 6.54
CA LEU A 655 4.46 11.27 6.44
C LEU A 655 5.19 11.65 5.13
N PRO A 656 6.50 11.96 5.17
CA PRO A 656 7.33 12.17 3.98
C PRO A 656 7.28 10.98 3.00
N PRO A 657 7.39 11.21 1.67
CA PRO A 657 7.29 10.16 0.65
C PRO A 657 8.62 9.40 0.45
N LEU A 658 9.10 8.73 1.51
CA LEU A 658 10.31 7.90 1.48
C LEU A 658 10.06 6.57 0.75
N ASN A 659 11.04 6.08 -0.01
CA ASN A 659 10.93 4.80 -0.72
C ASN A 659 9.64 4.74 -1.59
N ASP A 660 9.01 3.57 -1.79
CA ASP A 660 7.74 3.48 -2.54
C ASP A 660 6.52 4.07 -1.80
N ALA A 661 6.56 5.35 -1.42
CA ALA A 661 5.49 6.05 -0.72
C ALA A 661 4.91 7.24 -1.50
N ARG A 662 3.82 7.80 -0.98
CA ARG A 662 3.26 9.11 -1.33
C ARG A 662 3.31 10.00 -0.08
N TYR A 663 3.09 11.31 -0.24
CA TYR A 663 3.01 12.24 0.90
C TYR A 663 1.68 12.02 1.66
N THR A 664 1.71 11.05 2.57
CA THR A 664 0.54 10.27 3.01
C THR A 664 -0.08 10.89 4.25
N ASN A 665 -1.38 11.17 4.21
CA ASN A 665 -2.12 11.68 5.37
C ASN A 665 -2.25 10.60 6.44
N VAL A 666 -1.79 10.89 7.66
CA VAL A 666 -1.92 10.00 8.82
C VAL A 666 -2.92 10.49 9.87
N VAL A 667 -3.55 11.65 9.68
CA VAL A 667 -4.60 12.17 10.60
C VAL A 667 -5.68 11.14 10.95
N PRO A 668 -6.32 10.42 9.99
CA PRO A 668 -7.35 9.42 10.33
C PRO A 668 -6.82 8.18 11.07
N TRP A 669 -5.51 7.91 10.97
CA TRP A 669 -4.88 6.83 11.72
C TRP A 669 -4.58 7.27 13.16
N LEU A 670 -4.27 8.54 13.38
CA LEU A 670 -4.11 9.10 14.73
C LEU A 670 -5.46 9.30 15.41
N GLU A 671 -6.53 9.52 14.65
CA GLU A 671 -7.93 9.47 15.12
C GLU A 671 -8.29 8.04 15.58
N GLU A 672 -8.11 7.04 14.73
CA GLU A 672 -8.29 5.61 15.07
C GLU A 672 -7.41 5.18 16.26
N GLY A 673 -6.16 5.64 16.34
CA GLY A 673 -5.27 5.42 17.48
C GLY A 673 -5.73 6.11 18.77
N ALA A 674 -6.28 7.33 18.69
CA ALA A 674 -6.79 8.04 19.86
C ALA A 674 -7.98 7.33 20.51
N GLU A 675 -8.79 6.63 19.72
CA GLU A 675 -9.87 5.77 20.21
C GLU A 675 -9.36 4.42 20.73
N LEU A 676 -8.46 3.75 19.98
CA LEU A 676 -7.94 2.41 20.33
C LEU A 676 -7.06 2.39 21.60
N PHE A 677 -6.37 3.48 21.92
CA PHE A 677 -5.37 3.54 23.00
C PHE A 677 -5.66 4.60 24.08
N ASP A 678 -6.74 5.39 23.95
CA ASP A 678 -7.06 6.56 24.81
C ASP A 678 -5.89 7.56 24.96
N ARG A 679 -5.28 7.89 23.83
CA ARG A 679 -4.05 8.71 23.73
C ARG A 679 -4.36 10.17 23.41
N GLU A 680 -4.17 11.06 24.39
CA GLU A 680 -4.41 12.51 24.25
C GLU A 680 -3.51 13.19 23.21
N ASP A 681 -2.31 12.67 22.96
CA ASP A 681 -1.37 13.19 21.96
C ASP A 681 -1.72 12.73 20.53
N PHE A 682 -2.24 11.52 20.37
CA PHE A 682 -2.88 11.09 19.12
C PHE A 682 -4.15 11.93 18.86
N ARG A 683 -4.97 12.18 19.88
CA ARG A 683 -6.18 13.05 19.80
C ARG A 683 -5.83 14.49 19.42
N TRP A 684 -4.71 15.01 19.94
CA TRP A 684 -4.20 16.33 19.57
C TRP A 684 -3.76 16.40 18.11
N ALA A 685 -2.98 15.43 17.64
CA ALA A 685 -2.54 15.37 16.25
C ALA A 685 -3.71 15.14 15.26
N ALA A 686 -4.68 14.30 15.63
CA ALA A 686 -5.90 14.08 14.86
C ALA A 686 -6.76 15.35 14.72
N SER A 687 -6.81 16.17 15.78
CA SER A 687 -7.62 17.39 15.84
C SER A 687 -6.90 18.66 15.38
N GLY A 688 -5.67 18.56 14.87
CA GLY A 688 -4.86 19.73 14.52
C GLY A 688 -4.63 20.68 15.71
N GLY A 689 -4.58 20.12 16.92
CA GLY A 689 -4.40 20.82 18.18
C GLY A 689 -5.66 21.39 18.84
N ALA A 690 -6.86 21.16 18.27
CA ALA A 690 -8.12 21.63 18.85
C ALA A 690 -8.60 20.85 20.09
N GLN A 691 -8.11 19.63 20.29
CA GLN A 691 -8.41 18.76 21.43
C GLN A 691 -7.12 18.08 21.94
N GLY A 692 -7.21 17.27 23.00
CA GLY A 692 -6.07 16.49 23.51
C GLY A 692 -4.96 17.34 24.14
N THR A 693 -3.72 16.87 24.07
CA THR A 693 -2.52 17.54 24.61
C THR A 693 -1.35 17.47 23.61
N GLU A 694 -0.66 18.59 23.39
CA GLU A 694 0.51 18.66 22.50
C GLU A 694 1.65 17.74 23.00
N PRO A 695 2.35 17.00 22.12
CA PRO A 695 3.51 16.20 22.54
C PRO A 695 4.60 17.05 23.21
N GLU A 696 5.04 16.67 24.41
CA GLU A 696 6.06 17.41 25.19
C GLU A 696 7.46 17.45 24.53
N TYR A 697 7.63 16.78 23.39
CA TYR A 697 8.87 16.69 22.62
C TYR A 697 8.75 17.35 21.25
N THR A 698 9.90 17.67 20.64
CA THR A 698 9.95 18.19 19.26
C THR A 698 10.69 17.20 18.37
N SER A 699 12.02 17.22 18.40
CA SER A 699 12.85 16.34 17.57
C SER A 699 13.00 14.95 18.18
N VAL A 700 13.01 13.94 17.31
CA VAL A 700 12.98 12.52 17.68
C VAL A 700 13.83 11.69 16.73
N VAL A 701 14.30 10.55 17.24
CA VAL A 701 15.05 9.54 16.49
C VAL A 701 14.29 8.22 16.49
N PHE A 702 14.39 7.50 15.37
CA PHE A 702 14.03 6.09 15.23
C PHE A 702 15.32 5.31 15.00
N PRO A 703 15.97 4.78 16.06
CA PRO A 703 17.36 4.35 15.98
C PRO A 703 17.57 2.98 15.32
N TYR A 704 16.52 2.17 15.11
CA TYR A 704 16.59 0.96 14.29
C TYR A 704 16.27 1.28 12.83
N ALA A 705 15.26 2.12 12.60
CA ALA A 705 14.92 2.62 11.27
C ALA A 705 16.00 3.53 10.68
N GLY A 706 16.83 4.17 11.50
CA GLY A 706 17.81 5.19 11.11
C GLY A 706 17.20 6.48 10.57
N GLN A 707 16.02 6.85 11.09
CA GLN A 707 15.29 8.05 10.69
C GLN A 707 15.37 9.12 11.78
N TYR A 708 15.77 10.33 11.39
CA TYR A 708 16.03 11.45 12.30
C TYR A 708 15.13 12.62 11.95
N VAL A 709 14.20 12.95 12.85
CA VAL A 709 13.24 14.04 12.69
C VAL A 709 13.71 15.25 13.48
N MET A 710 14.08 16.32 12.77
CA MET A 710 14.48 17.60 13.33
C MET A 710 13.36 18.63 13.13
N ARG A 711 12.66 19.04 14.20
CA ARG A 711 11.58 20.04 14.13
C ARG A 711 11.72 21.17 15.17
N SER A 712 11.30 22.38 14.81
CA SER A 712 11.26 23.53 15.75
C SER A 712 10.06 23.48 16.71
N GLY A 713 8.95 22.90 16.26
CA GLY A 713 7.68 22.73 16.96
C GLY A 713 6.73 21.91 16.08
N TRP A 714 5.42 22.04 16.29
CA TRP A 714 4.38 21.29 15.56
C TRP A 714 3.49 22.15 14.66
N GLU A 715 3.65 23.47 14.64
CA GLU A 715 2.79 24.38 13.89
C GLU A 715 3.01 24.33 12.37
N LEU A 716 2.04 24.76 11.58
CA LEU A 716 2.16 24.71 10.11
C LEU A 716 3.31 25.57 9.56
N ASP A 717 3.74 26.61 10.27
CA ASP A 717 4.91 27.41 9.88
C ASP A 717 6.24 26.89 10.49
N ASP A 718 6.20 25.92 11.40
CA ASP A 718 7.41 25.30 11.95
C ASP A 718 8.21 24.57 10.88
N ARG A 719 9.52 24.51 11.13
CA ARG A 719 10.47 23.82 10.27
C ARG A 719 10.54 22.37 10.72
N TYR A 720 10.54 21.48 9.73
CA TYR A 720 10.64 20.05 9.90
C TYR A 720 11.63 19.50 8.85
N LEU A 721 12.47 18.56 9.27
CA LEU A 721 13.35 17.80 8.40
C LEU A 721 13.34 16.33 8.82
N LEU A 722 13.25 15.42 7.86
CA LEU A 722 13.57 14.00 8.05
C LEU A 722 14.86 13.69 7.29
N PHE A 723 15.84 13.13 8.00
CA PHE A 723 17.08 12.60 7.45
C PHE A 723 17.09 11.07 7.55
N GLU A 724 17.43 10.41 6.43
CA GLU A 724 17.36 8.96 6.26
C GLU A 724 18.78 8.35 6.18
N SER A 725 19.16 7.59 7.20
CA SER A 725 20.45 6.87 7.26
C SER A 725 20.31 5.42 7.76
N GLY A 726 19.15 4.82 7.55
CA GLY A 726 18.81 3.48 7.97
C GLY A 726 19.51 2.33 7.25
N PRO A 727 19.06 1.10 7.57
CA PRO A 727 19.22 -0.06 6.68
C PRO A 727 18.68 0.21 5.27
N TYR A 728 18.86 -0.73 4.35
CA TYR A 728 18.22 -0.71 3.05
C TYR A 728 16.72 -1.10 3.11
N GLY A 729 16.26 -1.70 4.21
CA GLY A 729 14.90 -2.23 4.33
C GLY A 729 14.72 -3.58 3.61
N ILE A 730 13.64 -4.29 3.91
CA ILE A 730 13.38 -5.65 3.39
C ILE A 730 12.66 -5.70 2.03
N GLY A 731 12.09 -4.58 1.58
CA GLY A 731 11.34 -4.48 0.32
C GLY A 731 10.96 -3.05 -0.02
N HIS A 732 10.50 -2.80 -1.24
CA HIS A 732 9.94 -1.52 -1.70
C HIS A 732 10.88 -0.30 -1.59
N GLN A 733 12.18 -0.54 -1.50
CA GLN A 733 13.23 0.41 -1.15
C GLN A 733 13.99 0.99 -2.35
N HIS A 734 14.65 2.13 -2.14
CA HIS A 734 15.38 2.94 -3.12
C HIS A 734 16.88 3.05 -2.76
N GLU A 735 17.73 3.43 -3.72
CA GLU A 735 19.16 3.66 -3.50
C GLU A 735 19.41 5.10 -3.00
N ASP A 736 18.82 5.42 -1.84
CA ASP A 736 18.54 6.76 -1.31
C ASP A 736 19.31 7.14 -0.02
N LYS A 737 20.35 6.39 0.39
CA LYS A 737 20.94 6.60 1.71
C LYS A 737 21.52 8.01 1.87
N LEU A 738 21.33 8.58 3.05
CA LEU A 738 21.72 9.94 3.44
C LEU A 738 20.86 11.05 2.79
N SER A 739 19.71 10.69 2.19
CA SER A 739 18.75 11.66 1.66
C SER A 739 17.98 12.40 2.77
N MET A 740 17.31 13.49 2.37
CA MET A 740 16.75 14.50 3.27
C MET A 740 15.45 15.09 2.69
N PHE A 741 14.38 15.08 3.47
CA PHE A 741 13.11 15.74 3.16
C PHE A 741 12.90 16.96 4.05
N ILE A 742 12.45 18.10 3.48
CA ILE A 742 12.26 19.35 4.23
C ILE A 742 10.86 19.93 4.03
N TYR A 743 10.21 20.26 5.15
CA TYR A 743 9.00 21.06 5.25
C TYR A 743 9.28 22.32 6.09
N GLY A 744 8.62 23.43 5.78
CA GLY A 744 8.63 24.61 6.65
C GLY A 744 7.88 25.80 6.06
N CYS A 745 7.44 26.71 6.93
CA CYS A 745 6.70 27.92 6.53
C CYS A 745 5.49 27.59 5.62
N GLY A 746 4.67 26.61 6.02
CA GLY A 746 3.41 26.27 5.37
C GLY A 746 3.47 25.35 4.14
N ARG A 747 4.64 24.79 3.76
CA ARG A 747 4.75 23.81 2.65
C ARG A 747 5.98 22.91 2.71
N VAL A 748 5.95 21.85 1.90
CA VAL A 748 7.15 21.07 1.50
C VAL A 748 8.07 21.94 0.64
N LEU A 749 9.36 21.90 0.93
CA LEU A 749 10.42 22.73 0.33
C LEU A 749 11.49 21.90 -0.39
N LEU A 750 11.90 20.76 0.18
CA LEU A 750 12.81 19.78 -0.43
C LEU A 750 12.06 18.44 -0.47
N THR A 751 11.90 17.84 -1.64
CA THR A 751 11.05 16.65 -1.85
C THR A 751 11.87 15.41 -2.20
N GLU A 752 11.33 14.25 -1.83
CA GLU A 752 11.73 12.96 -2.38
C GLU A 752 10.93 12.62 -3.64
N ALA A 753 11.40 11.64 -4.41
CA ALA A 753 10.75 11.18 -5.64
C ALA A 753 9.61 10.16 -5.44
N GLY A 754 9.59 9.45 -4.32
CA GLY A 754 8.53 8.53 -3.92
C GLY A 754 8.13 7.49 -4.99
N THR A 755 6.89 7.01 -4.92
CA THR A 755 6.41 5.94 -5.80
C THR A 755 6.14 6.36 -7.25
N TYR A 756 6.48 5.46 -8.18
CA TYR A 756 6.09 5.47 -9.60
C TYR A 756 5.32 4.17 -9.92
N GLY A 757 4.78 4.03 -11.13
CA GLY A 757 4.21 2.76 -11.58
C GLY A 757 5.24 1.62 -11.53
N TYR A 758 4.80 0.41 -11.18
CA TYR A 758 5.63 -0.81 -11.15
C TYR A 758 5.91 -1.35 -12.56
N ASP A 759 6.36 -0.47 -13.45
CA ASP A 759 6.59 -0.71 -14.87
C ASP A 759 8.09 -0.87 -15.21
N ARG A 760 8.41 -1.05 -16.49
CA ARG A 760 9.79 -1.24 -16.99
C ARG A 760 10.39 0.05 -17.56
N SER A 761 9.77 1.20 -17.32
CA SER A 761 10.18 2.48 -17.89
C SER A 761 11.47 3.03 -17.26
N LYS A 762 12.07 4.03 -17.93
CA LYS A 762 13.18 4.80 -17.36
C LYS A 762 12.81 5.59 -16.11
N TYR A 763 11.53 5.94 -15.93
CA TYR A 763 11.06 6.68 -14.75
C TYR A 763 10.96 5.78 -13.52
N ARG A 764 10.61 4.49 -13.68
CA ARG A 764 10.71 3.52 -12.57
C ARG A 764 12.16 3.32 -12.13
N ARG A 765 13.09 3.23 -13.09
CA ARG A 765 14.53 3.16 -12.76
C ARG A 765 15.08 4.44 -12.13
N TYR A 766 14.58 5.61 -12.53
CA TYR A 766 14.92 6.89 -11.91
C TYR A 766 14.53 6.91 -10.43
N VAL A 767 13.26 6.67 -10.08
CA VAL A 767 12.83 6.77 -8.67
C VAL A 767 13.45 5.74 -7.74
N LEU A 768 13.93 4.61 -8.26
CA LEU A 768 14.64 3.60 -7.45
C LEU A 768 16.12 3.96 -7.22
N GLY A 769 16.65 5.00 -7.87
CA GLY A 769 18.08 5.29 -7.97
C GLY A 769 18.44 6.67 -7.42
N THR A 770 19.65 6.79 -6.87
CA THR A 770 20.21 7.99 -6.21
C THR A 770 20.01 9.31 -6.96
N TRP A 771 19.89 9.26 -8.30
CA TRP A 771 19.50 10.38 -9.17
C TRP A 771 18.22 11.12 -8.75
N ALA A 772 17.31 10.45 -8.05
CA ALA A 772 16.01 10.97 -7.66
C ALA A 772 15.94 11.47 -6.20
N HIS A 773 17.08 11.50 -5.51
CA HIS A 773 17.20 11.73 -4.06
C HIS A 773 18.18 12.86 -3.74
N ASN A 774 18.08 13.40 -2.53
CA ASN A 774 18.80 14.57 -2.03
C ASN A 774 20.19 14.23 -1.49
N THR A 775 20.98 13.45 -2.25
CA THR A 775 22.28 12.89 -1.85
C THR A 775 23.28 12.92 -3.01
N ILE A 776 24.35 12.12 -2.96
CA ILE A 776 25.53 12.24 -3.85
C ILE A 776 25.66 11.10 -4.86
N LEU A 777 26.00 11.44 -6.11
CA LEU A 777 26.51 10.51 -7.14
C LEU A 777 28.04 10.58 -7.22
N VAL A 778 28.69 9.48 -7.60
CA VAL A 778 30.15 9.40 -7.79
C VAL A 778 30.47 8.90 -9.20
N ASP A 779 31.28 9.65 -9.96
CA ASP A 779 31.65 9.37 -11.35
C ASP A 779 30.46 9.07 -12.29
N GLY A 780 29.32 9.72 -12.06
CA GLY A 780 28.07 9.48 -12.80
C GLY A 780 27.36 8.18 -12.42
N HIS A 781 27.71 7.57 -11.29
CA HIS A 781 27.10 6.36 -10.76
C HIS A 781 26.39 6.58 -9.42
N GLN A 782 25.33 5.80 -9.23
CA GLN A 782 24.46 5.77 -8.05
C GLN A 782 24.95 4.79 -6.99
N GLN A 783 24.36 4.87 -5.79
CA GLN A 783 24.46 3.86 -4.74
C GLN A 783 23.90 2.50 -5.22
N GLN A 784 24.33 1.41 -4.57
CA GLN A 784 24.00 0.04 -4.98
C GLN A 784 23.94 -0.97 -3.79
N ARG A 785 23.12 -0.69 -2.77
CA ARG A 785 22.83 -1.62 -1.66
C ARG A 785 22.09 -2.88 -2.12
N ASN A 786 21.30 -2.83 -3.19
CA ASN A 786 20.52 -3.98 -3.67
C ASN A 786 21.37 -5.25 -3.83
N GLY A 787 20.97 -6.35 -3.18
CA GLY A 787 21.67 -7.63 -3.12
C GLY A 787 22.64 -7.78 -1.93
N LEU A 788 22.95 -6.72 -1.17
CA LEU A 788 23.74 -6.78 0.06
C LEU A 788 22.85 -7.06 1.28
N VAL A 789 22.32 -8.28 1.39
CA VAL A 789 21.31 -8.66 2.41
C VAL A 789 21.69 -8.27 3.85
N HIS A 790 22.99 -8.26 4.20
CA HIS A 790 23.49 -7.83 5.51
C HIS A 790 23.29 -6.32 5.81
N THR A 791 22.81 -5.54 4.84
CA THR A 791 22.47 -4.11 5.00
C THR A 791 20.96 -3.87 5.09
N TYR A 792 20.12 -4.90 4.92
CA TYR A 792 18.67 -4.75 4.76
C TYR A 792 17.95 -4.51 6.10
N GLU A 793 18.46 -5.08 7.19
CA GLU A 793 17.91 -4.97 8.54
C GLU A 793 19.02 -4.74 9.57
N THR A 794 18.66 -4.25 10.76
CA THR A 794 19.47 -4.34 11.98
C THR A 794 18.68 -5.00 13.10
N ASP A 795 19.34 -5.78 13.96
CA ASP A 795 18.73 -6.35 15.18
C ASP A 795 18.93 -5.44 16.41
N GLU A 796 19.80 -4.42 16.31
CA GLU A 796 20.20 -3.50 17.37
C GLU A 796 20.10 -2.02 16.90
N PRO A 797 20.04 -1.04 17.82
CA PRO A 797 20.13 0.38 17.46
C PRO A 797 21.38 0.71 16.64
N LEU A 798 21.24 1.55 15.61
CA LEU A 798 22.38 2.01 14.81
C LEU A 798 23.31 2.92 15.62
N ASP A 799 24.61 2.66 15.52
CA ASP A 799 25.69 3.48 16.10
C ASP A 799 25.94 4.76 15.27
N ASN A 800 24.89 5.57 15.13
CA ASN A 800 24.87 6.90 14.53
C ASN A 800 24.76 7.96 15.65
N LEU A 801 25.35 9.13 15.42
CA LEU A 801 25.22 10.29 16.29
C LEU A 801 23.75 10.75 16.37
N TRP A 802 23.28 11.03 17.58
CA TRP A 802 22.08 11.83 17.81
C TRP A 802 22.28 12.77 18.99
N ILE A 803 22.17 14.08 18.72
CA ILE A 803 22.20 15.14 19.72
C ILE A 803 20.90 15.94 19.60
N HIS A 804 20.25 16.21 20.72
CA HIS A 804 19.09 17.12 20.81
C HIS A 804 19.27 18.06 22.00
N ASN A 805 19.31 19.37 21.75
CA ASN A 805 19.35 20.39 22.80
C ASN A 805 18.66 21.69 22.36
N LYS A 806 18.63 22.71 23.24
CA LYS A 806 17.93 23.98 22.99
C LYS A 806 18.58 24.89 21.94
N VAL A 807 19.82 24.61 21.52
CA VAL A 807 20.59 25.40 20.55
C VAL A 807 20.67 24.69 19.21
N PHE A 808 20.79 23.37 19.19
CA PHE A 808 20.82 22.57 17.97
C PHE A 808 20.32 21.14 18.16
N ASP A 809 19.92 20.52 17.05
CA ASP A 809 19.91 19.05 16.90
C ASP A 809 21.03 18.64 15.94
N ALA A 810 21.58 17.44 16.09
CA ALA A 810 22.50 16.86 15.10
C ALA A 810 22.27 15.36 14.92
N ALA A 811 22.39 14.89 13.68
CA ALA A 811 22.37 13.49 13.30
C ALA A 811 23.49 13.22 12.29
N ASP A 812 23.99 11.98 12.21
CA ASP A 812 24.96 11.59 11.18
C ASP A 812 24.66 10.22 10.56
N GLY A 813 25.39 9.88 9.50
CA GLY A 813 25.20 8.66 8.73
C GLY A 813 26.32 8.38 7.75
N VAL A 814 26.48 7.10 7.37
CA VAL A 814 27.52 6.63 6.44
C VAL A 814 26.94 5.73 5.34
N TYR A 815 27.40 5.95 4.11
CA TYR A 815 27.34 5.03 2.98
C TYR A 815 28.75 4.60 2.58
N ASP A 816 29.04 3.30 2.65
CA ASP A 816 30.34 2.68 2.41
C ASP A 816 30.28 1.52 1.38
N CYS A 817 29.08 1.20 0.88
CA CYS A 817 28.80 0.00 0.10
C CYS A 817 29.33 0.04 -1.36
N GLY A 818 30.05 1.09 -1.75
CA GLY A 818 30.58 1.32 -3.10
C GLY A 818 29.54 1.78 -4.13
N TYR A 819 29.97 2.51 -5.15
CA TYR A 819 29.09 3.08 -6.18
C TYR A 819 29.11 2.26 -7.49
N GLY A 820 28.03 2.37 -8.26
CA GLY A 820 27.87 1.72 -9.57
C GLY A 820 27.42 0.25 -9.51
N PRO A 821 27.01 -0.34 -10.66
CA PRO A 821 26.33 -1.63 -10.72
C PRO A 821 27.18 -2.84 -10.30
N LYS A 822 28.49 -2.65 -10.10
CA LYS A 822 29.41 -3.67 -9.56
C LYS A 822 29.95 -3.31 -8.18
N ARG A 823 29.67 -2.11 -7.64
CA ARG A 823 30.25 -1.55 -6.42
C ARG A 823 31.78 -1.39 -6.49
N ASP A 824 32.33 -1.18 -7.69
CA ASP A 824 33.77 -1.08 -7.97
C ASP A 824 34.34 0.35 -7.87
N ILE A 825 33.53 1.31 -7.39
CA ILE A 825 33.95 2.67 -7.04
C ILE A 825 33.92 2.80 -5.49
N PRO A 826 35.07 2.66 -4.80
CA PRO A 826 35.13 2.59 -3.34
C PRO A 826 35.26 3.98 -2.71
N VAL A 827 34.15 4.73 -2.70
CA VAL A 827 34.03 5.99 -1.96
C VAL A 827 33.12 5.79 -0.75
N THR A 828 33.58 6.23 0.41
CA THR A 828 32.76 6.33 1.62
C THR A 828 32.21 7.76 1.71
N HIS A 829 30.88 7.88 1.76
CA HIS A 829 30.18 9.14 1.98
C HIS A 829 29.65 9.15 3.42
N GLU A 830 30.15 10.07 4.23
CA GLU A 830 29.63 10.38 5.56
C GLU A 830 28.89 11.72 5.50
N ARG A 831 27.69 11.80 6.07
CA ARG A 831 26.89 13.03 6.16
C ARG A 831 26.54 13.33 7.61
N THR A 832 26.83 14.54 8.07
CA THR A 832 26.27 15.09 9.32
C THR A 832 25.27 16.19 8.98
N VAL A 833 24.08 16.14 9.58
CA VAL A 833 23.05 17.18 9.49
C VAL A 833 22.91 17.85 10.85
N ILE A 834 22.94 19.18 10.91
CA ILE A 834 22.84 19.98 12.13
C ILE A 834 21.71 21.00 11.97
N PHE A 835 20.63 20.89 12.75
CA PHE A 835 19.59 21.90 12.82
C PHE A 835 20.01 23.00 13.80
N VAL A 836 20.43 24.17 13.32
CA VAL A 836 20.71 25.33 14.16
C VAL A 836 19.37 25.95 14.56
N ARG A 837 18.92 25.72 15.79
CA ARG A 837 17.53 25.99 16.20
C ARG A 837 17.23 27.49 16.34
N PRO A 838 16.01 27.94 15.97
CA PRO A 838 15.08 27.35 15.00
C PRO A 838 15.36 27.85 13.56
N GLU A 839 16.58 28.32 13.28
CA GLU A 839 17.00 29.11 12.11
C GLU A 839 17.04 28.35 10.76
N TYR A 840 17.78 27.24 10.67
CA TYR A 840 18.17 26.58 9.40
C TYR A 840 18.99 25.30 9.66
N TRP A 841 19.29 24.53 8.61
CA TRP A 841 20.21 23.38 8.73
C TRP A 841 21.59 23.66 8.12
N VAL A 842 22.63 23.13 8.74
CA VAL A 842 23.96 22.95 8.15
C VAL A 842 24.15 21.47 7.85
N VAL A 843 24.54 21.14 6.62
CA VAL A 843 24.92 19.78 6.22
C VAL A 843 26.42 19.77 5.98
N VAL A 844 27.12 18.75 6.48
CA VAL A 844 28.54 18.51 6.21
C VAL A 844 28.66 17.13 5.55
N ASP A 845 29.12 17.11 4.31
CA ASP A 845 29.42 15.91 3.54
C ASP A 845 30.93 15.67 3.55
N ARG A 846 31.37 14.51 4.05
CA ARG A 846 32.74 14.01 3.91
C ARG A 846 32.73 12.85 2.91
N LEU A 847 33.68 12.89 1.98
CA LEU A 847 33.88 11.90 0.93
C LEU A 847 35.31 11.37 1.10
N ASP A 848 35.47 10.18 1.67
CA ASP A 848 36.76 9.48 1.76
C ASP A 848 36.93 8.58 0.53
N ALA A 849 38.07 8.76 -0.16
CA ALA A 849 38.31 8.23 -1.49
C ALA A 849 39.82 8.15 -1.78
N GLN A 850 40.20 7.29 -2.73
CA GLN A 850 41.60 7.11 -3.15
C GLN A 850 41.78 7.50 -4.62
N GLY A 851 42.29 8.71 -4.85
CA GLY A 851 42.50 9.26 -6.19
C GLY A 851 41.37 10.19 -6.66
N PRO A 852 41.35 10.54 -7.96
CA PRO A 852 40.48 11.60 -8.47
C PRO A 852 39.10 11.12 -8.93
N HIS A 853 38.05 11.64 -8.28
CA HIS A 853 36.65 11.36 -8.58
C HIS A 853 35.87 12.64 -8.95
N ALA A 854 34.80 12.47 -9.73
CA ALA A 854 33.75 13.46 -9.90
C ALA A 854 32.57 13.16 -8.97
N TYR A 855 31.93 14.22 -8.46
CA TYR A 855 30.80 14.17 -7.55
C TYR A 855 29.69 15.09 -8.03
N ASP A 856 28.46 14.61 -8.06
CA ASP A 856 27.26 15.39 -8.35
C ASP A 856 26.37 15.37 -7.09
N VAL A 857 26.21 16.51 -6.42
CA VAL A 857 25.44 16.66 -5.18
C VAL A 857 24.08 17.26 -5.49
N LEU A 858 23.01 16.48 -5.27
CA LEU A 858 21.67 16.79 -5.76
C LEU A 858 20.77 17.36 -4.66
N TRP A 859 19.98 18.39 -5.00
CA TRP A 859 18.90 18.91 -4.15
C TRP A 859 17.63 19.15 -4.97
N HIS A 860 16.58 18.37 -4.69
CA HIS A 860 15.29 18.34 -5.40
C HIS A 860 14.30 19.33 -4.78
N LEU A 861 14.34 20.58 -5.24
CA LEU A 861 13.48 21.65 -4.73
C LEU A 861 12.02 21.43 -5.14
N ASN A 862 11.09 21.51 -4.19
CA ASN A 862 9.66 21.41 -4.46
C ASN A 862 9.09 22.75 -4.98
N ASN A 863 9.59 23.23 -6.12
CA ASN A 863 9.25 24.52 -6.72
C ASN A 863 8.89 24.35 -8.22
N ASP A 864 8.37 25.42 -8.85
CA ASP A 864 8.18 25.46 -10.31
C ASP A 864 9.43 25.98 -11.03
N ALA A 865 10.20 26.86 -10.40
CA ALA A 865 11.45 27.40 -10.93
C ALA A 865 12.47 27.73 -9.81
N ALA A 866 13.76 27.77 -10.16
CA ALA A 866 14.85 28.15 -9.26
C ALA A 866 15.87 29.07 -9.97
N ALA A 867 16.61 29.84 -9.17
CA ALA A 867 17.69 30.71 -9.63
C ALA A 867 18.98 30.50 -8.82
N LYS A 868 20.12 30.92 -9.36
CA LYS A 868 21.42 30.93 -8.67
C LYS A 868 22.10 32.29 -8.72
N ASP A 869 22.92 32.54 -7.72
CA ASP A 869 23.93 33.61 -7.70
C ASP A 869 25.21 33.14 -8.41
N ALA A 870 25.81 34.02 -9.22
CA ALA A 870 26.91 33.65 -10.10
C ALA A 870 28.30 33.64 -9.43
N GLU A 871 28.46 34.28 -8.27
CA GLU A 871 29.75 34.37 -7.57
C GLU A 871 29.82 33.41 -6.37
N THR A 872 28.72 33.32 -5.62
CA THR A 872 28.61 32.49 -4.41
C THR A 872 28.05 31.09 -4.67
N LEU A 873 27.51 30.83 -5.86
CA LEU A 873 26.79 29.61 -6.24
C LEU A 873 25.62 29.23 -5.29
N ALA A 874 25.18 30.14 -4.43
CA ALA A 874 23.95 29.98 -3.66
C ALA A 874 22.76 29.93 -4.63
N ALA A 875 21.80 29.05 -4.39
CA ALA A 875 20.64 28.87 -5.26
C ALA A 875 19.35 28.66 -4.46
N TRP A 876 18.22 29.06 -5.03
CA TRP A 876 16.95 29.11 -4.31
C TRP A 876 15.75 28.90 -5.23
N GLY A 877 14.67 28.36 -4.66
CA GLY A 877 13.34 28.33 -5.29
C GLY A 877 12.80 29.74 -5.51
N THR A 878 12.03 29.95 -6.58
CA THR A 878 11.58 31.28 -7.04
C THR A 878 10.06 31.42 -7.18
N ASP A 879 9.28 30.57 -6.51
CA ASP A 879 7.82 30.68 -6.52
C ASP A 879 7.39 31.97 -5.76
N GLU A 880 6.57 32.83 -6.36
CA GLU A 880 6.16 34.11 -5.75
C GLU A 880 5.08 33.94 -4.66
N GLY A 881 5.18 34.75 -3.59
CA GLY A 881 4.13 34.84 -2.54
C GLY A 881 4.01 33.61 -1.63
N VAL A 882 5.01 32.74 -1.62
CA VAL A 882 5.04 31.46 -0.90
C VAL A 882 6.45 31.16 -0.38
N ALA A 883 6.55 30.24 0.58
CA ALA A 883 7.84 29.86 1.12
C ALA A 883 8.74 29.15 0.09
N ASN A 884 10.05 29.36 0.24
CA ASN A 884 11.10 28.81 -0.61
C ASN A 884 12.30 28.37 0.24
N LEU A 885 13.15 27.52 -0.35
CA LEU A 885 14.43 27.11 0.23
C LEU A 885 15.57 27.84 -0.48
N MET A 886 16.61 28.21 0.26
CA MET A 886 17.92 28.60 -0.30
C MET A 886 19.00 27.62 0.17
N VAL A 887 19.79 27.12 -0.78
CA VAL A 887 20.98 26.30 -0.56
C VAL A 887 22.20 27.19 -0.78
N THR A 888 23.04 27.35 0.25
CA THR A 888 24.28 28.14 0.17
C THR A 888 25.48 27.23 0.44
N PRO A 889 26.38 27.01 -0.55
CA PRO A 889 27.61 26.24 -0.32
C PRO A 889 28.59 27.03 0.55
N ALA A 890 29.31 26.34 1.43
CA ALA A 890 30.32 26.92 2.31
C ALA A 890 31.66 27.16 1.58
N GLY A 891 31.61 27.98 0.52
CA GLY A 891 32.72 28.23 -0.39
C GLY A 891 32.63 27.44 -1.70
N THR A 892 33.11 28.04 -2.78
CA THR A 892 32.88 27.62 -4.17
C THR A 892 34.09 26.99 -4.86
N ALA A 893 35.14 26.63 -4.10
CA ALA A 893 36.38 26.10 -4.65
C ALA A 893 36.18 24.76 -5.37
N ALA A 894 36.52 24.74 -6.67
CA ALA A 894 36.31 23.63 -7.61
C ALA A 894 34.86 23.14 -7.72
N LEU A 895 33.88 24.02 -7.44
CA LEU A 895 32.45 23.74 -7.51
C LEU A 895 31.82 24.45 -8.73
N ASP A 896 30.89 23.78 -9.41
CA ASP A 896 29.94 24.37 -10.37
C ASP A 896 28.50 23.94 -10.00
N LEU A 897 27.49 24.50 -10.68
CA LEU A 897 26.07 24.22 -10.43
C LEU A 897 25.27 24.21 -11.75
N GLU A 898 24.72 23.06 -12.12
CA GLU A 898 23.64 22.95 -13.11
C GLU A 898 22.28 23.08 -12.39
N ILE A 899 21.31 23.80 -12.99
CA ILE A 899 19.90 23.74 -12.53
C ILE A 899 19.11 22.97 -13.57
N VAL A 900 18.66 21.77 -13.22
CA VAL A 900 18.03 20.82 -14.13
C VAL A 900 16.52 20.78 -13.89
N VAL A 901 15.72 21.02 -14.92
CA VAL A 901 14.25 20.97 -14.85
C VAL A 901 13.74 19.99 -15.91
N GLY A 902 13.23 18.83 -15.49
CA GLY A 902 12.59 17.84 -16.36
C GLY A 902 13.47 17.30 -17.51
N ARG A 903 14.75 16.99 -17.25
CA ARG A 903 15.65 16.38 -18.24
C ARG A 903 15.28 14.91 -18.44
N ASP A 904 15.06 14.51 -19.70
CA ASP A 904 14.56 13.18 -20.03
C ASP A 904 15.65 12.10 -20.19
N ASP A 905 16.90 12.49 -20.48
CA ASP A 905 18.04 11.56 -20.61
C ASP A 905 19.37 12.26 -20.26
N PRO A 906 20.13 11.80 -19.24
CA PRO A 906 19.64 10.93 -18.16
C PRO A 906 18.48 11.60 -17.42
N VAL A 907 17.51 10.80 -16.96
CA VAL A 907 16.30 11.28 -16.27
C VAL A 907 16.70 12.06 -15.00
N LEU A 908 16.30 13.33 -14.90
CA LEU A 908 16.54 14.16 -13.72
C LEU A 908 15.55 15.34 -13.65
N GLY A 909 15.17 15.76 -12.43
CA GLY A 909 14.35 16.96 -12.24
C GLY A 909 12.84 16.72 -12.38
N PHE A 910 12.32 15.65 -11.76
CA PHE A 910 10.89 15.35 -11.70
C PHE A 910 10.41 15.11 -10.26
N ALA A 911 9.34 15.82 -9.87
CA ALA A 911 8.59 15.66 -8.61
C ALA A 911 7.76 14.35 -8.62
N PRO A 912 7.33 13.85 -7.44
CA PRO A 912 6.83 12.51 -7.21
C PRO A 912 6.23 11.77 -8.41
N ALA A 913 7.07 10.89 -8.98
CA ALA A 913 7.15 10.70 -10.43
C ALA A 913 5.86 10.20 -11.09
N SER A 914 4.93 9.63 -10.30
CA SER A 914 3.56 9.31 -10.72
C SER A 914 2.81 10.45 -11.45
N ARG A 915 3.26 11.70 -11.35
CA ARG A 915 2.74 12.85 -12.13
C ARG A 915 3.69 13.39 -13.20
N LYS A 916 4.94 12.94 -13.24
CA LYS A 916 6.04 13.46 -14.09
C LYS A 916 6.14 14.99 -14.13
N LYS A 917 5.80 15.68 -13.02
CA LYS A 917 5.87 17.15 -12.94
C LYS A 917 7.36 17.56 -12.95
N PRO A 918 7.84 18.38 -13.89
CA PRO A 918 9.19 18.94 -13.82
C PRO A 918 9.37 19.77 -12.54
N ILE A 919 10.54 19.68 -11.92
CA ILE A 919 10.99 20.54 -10.81
C ILE A 919 12.48 20.88 -10.98
N PRO A 920 12.96 22.00 -10.42
CA PRO A 920 14.38 22.30 -10.39
C PRO A 920 15.14 21.41 -9.40
N VAL A 921 16.09 20.64 -9.93
CA VAL A 921 17.18 20.03 -9.17
C VAL A 921 18.40 20.95 -9.24
N LEU A 922 18.97 21.26 -8.08
CA LEU A 922 20.30 21.85 -7.96
C LEU A 922 21.32 20.71 -8.04
N ASP A 923 22.08 20.66 -9.12
CA ASP A 923 23.08 19.65 -9.40
C ASP A 923 24.47 20.29 -9.26
N TYR A 924 25.03 20.22 -8.05
CA TYR A 924 26.31 20.82 -7.71
C TYR A 924 27.47 19.87 -8.05
N LYS A 925 28.30 20.28 -9.00
CA LYS A 925 29.36 19.44 -9.57
C LYS A 925 30.71 19.77 -8.94
N LEU A 926 31.40 18.76 -8.43
CA LEU A 926 32.72 18.85 -7.82
C LEU A 926 33.65 17.81 -8.45
N ARG A 927 34.94 18.17 -8.61
CA ARG A 927 36.01 17.21 -8.83
C ARG A 927 37.09 17.39 -7.77
N ALA A 928 37.47 16.31 -7.09
CA ALA A 928 38.51 16.29 -6.07
C ALA A 928 39.46 15.10 -6.27
N ASP A 929 40.62 15.15 -5.63
CA ASP A 929 41.64 14.09 -5.65
C ASP A 929 41.96 13.70 -4.20
N GLY A 930 41.63 12.46 -3.84
CA GLY A 930 41.62 12.01 -2.44
C GLY A 930 40.44 12.55 -1.62
N PRO A 931 40.52 12.45 -0.28
CA PRO A 931 39.42 12.80 0.62
C PRO A 931 39.04 14.28 0.53
N THR A 932 37.74 14.58 0.53
CA THR A 932 37.25 15.96 0.50
C THR A 932 36.03 16.17 1.40
N THR A 933 35.84 17.41 1.85
CA THR A 933 34.67 17.83 2.64
C THR A 933 33.95 18.95 1.91
N ARG A 934 32.63 18.96 1.93
CA ARG A 934 31.80 20.12 1.58
C ARG A 934 30.78 20.37 2.67
N ALA A 935 30.32 21.61 2.77
CA ALA A 935 29.25 21.97 3.67
C ALA A 935 28.25 22.90 2.99
N TRP A 936 27.00 22.82 3.43
CA TRP A 936 25.85 23.48 2.84
C TRP A 936 25.00 24.10 3.94
N VAL A 937 24.41 25.26 3.68
CA VAL A 937 23.42 25.88 4.56
C VAL A 937 22.07 25.88 3.86
N LEU A 938 21.11 25.17 4.44
CA LEU A 938 19.75 24.99 3.92
C LEU A 938 18.81 25.92 4.71
N THR A 939 18.44 27.05 4.10
CA THR A 939 17.71 28.14 4.76
C THR A 939 16.29 28.28 4.20
N PRO A 940 15.24 27.82 4.91
CA PRO A 940 13.85 28.18 4.61
C PRO A 940 13.59 29.68 4.79
N TYR A 941 12.72 30.24 3.95
CA TYR A 941 12.21 31.59 4.11
C TYR A 941 10.78 31.73 3.56
N PRO A 942 9.90 32.54 4.19
CA PRO A 942 8.47 32.57 3.85
C PRO A 942 8.13 33.43 2.62
N ALA A 943 8.92 34.47 2.32
CA ALA A 943 8.76 35.32 1.14
C ALA A 943 10.04 36.11 0.81
N GLU A 944 10.56 36.91 1.76
CA GLU A 944 11.80 37.66 1.56
C GLU A 944 13.03 36.75 1.64
N ARG A 945 13.80 36.66 0.54
CA ARG A 945 15.03 35.86 0.47
C ARG A 945 16.10 36.44 1.41
N PRO A 946 16.60 35.68 2.40
CA PRO A 946 17.56 36.18 3.37
C PRO A 946 18.96 36.32 2.76
N SER A 947 19.73 37.29 3.27
CA SER A 947 21.16 37.39 2.99
C SER A 947 21.95 36.46 3.90
N VAL A 948 22.30 35.27 3.41
CA VAL A 948 23.16 34.28 4.09
C VAL A 948 24.47 34.12 3.32
N LYS A 949 25.59 34.00 4.03
CA LYS A 949 26.89 33.59 3.50
C LYS A 949 27.45 32.46 4.37
N ALA A 950 28.14 31.52 3.75
CA ALA A 950 28.78 30.40 4.43
C ALA A 950 30.24 30.27 4.00
N GLU A 951 31.11 30.04 4.98
CA GLU A 951 32.54 29.76 4.79
C GLU A 951 32.90 28.52 5.63
N MET A 952 33.76 27.64 5.14
CA MET A 952 34.25 26.49 5.92
C MET A 952 35.78 26.47 6.04
N SER A 953 36.27 25.90 7.13
CA SER A 953 37.68 25.55 7.31
C SER A 953 37.80 24.15 7.91
N THR A 954 38.52 23.26 7.23
CA THR A 954 38.76 21.87 7.65
C THR A 954 40.16 21.72 8.24
N THR A 955 40.27 20.90 9.28
CA THR A 955 41.50 20.54 10.00
C THR A 955 41.50 19.05 10.31
N GLU A 956 42.63 18.49 10.74
CA GLU A 956 42.73 17.10 11.23
C GLU A 956 41.69 16.77 12.34
N LYS A 957 41.29 17.77 13.14
CA LYS A 957 40.28 17.63 14.19
C LYS A 957 38.84 17.70 13.71
N GLY A 958 38.58 18.04 12.44
CA GLY A 958 37.24 18.30 11.93
C GLY A 958 37.08 19.65 11.23
N THR A 959 35.83 19.98 10.91
CA THR A 959 35.43 21.11 10.08
C THR A 959 34.66 22.14 10.90
N ILE A 960 34.97 23.42 10.69
CA ILE A 960 34.21 24.56 11.21
C ILE A 960 33.51 25.21 10.02
N VAL A 961 32.18 25.36 10.11
CA VAL A 961 31.34 26.12 9.17
C VAL A 961 30.92 27.42 9.87
N THR A 962 31.22 28.55 9.26
CA THR A 962 30.85 29.89 9.74
C THR A 962 29.73 30.44 8.86
N VAL A 963 28.58 30.69 9.45
CA VAL A 963 27.37 31.19 8.76
C VAL A 963 27.12 32.64 9.18
N SER A 964 27.23 33.56 8.23
CA SER A 964 26.91 34.97 8.42
C SER A 964 25.53 35.28 7.85
N HIS A 965 24.68 35.89 8.67
CA HIS A 965 23.26 36.13 8.39
C HIS A 965 22.82 37.46 9.02
N ALA A 966 21.57 37.88 8.80
CA ALA A 966 21.08 39.17 9.28
C ALA A 966 21.12 39.32 10.82
N GLY A 967 21.07 38.23 11.59
CA GLY A 967 21.16 38.25 13.06
C GLY A 967 22.58 38.45 13.59
N GLY A 968 23.58 37.90 12.91
CA GLY A 968 24.98 37.94 13.34
C GLY A 968 25.83 36.88 12.65
N THR A 969 26.47 36.01 13.42
CA THR A 969 27.34 34.95 12.90
C THR A 969 27.29 33.72 13.80
N ASP A 970 26.91 32.58 13.23
CA ASP A 970 26.95 31.29 13.91
C ASP A 970 28.15 30.48 13.45
N MET A 971 28.75 29.73 14.37
CA MET A 971 29.86 28.82 14.10
C MET A 971 29.44 27.40 14.49
N VAL A 972 29.35 26.52 13.49
CA VAL A 972 29.07 25.09 13.65
C VAL A 972 30.37 24.32 13.49
N TYR A 973 30.65 23.40 14.40
CA TYR A 973 31.80 22.51 14.38
C TYR A 973 31.34 21.06 14.30
N VAL A 974 32.06 20.26 13.50
CA VAL A 974 31.84 18.83 13.34
C VAL A 974 33.21 18.13 13.30
N ALA A 975 33.48 17.27 14.26
CA ALA A 975 34.62 16.34 14.28
C ALA A 975 34.47 15.21 13.23
N PRO A 976 35.51 14.41 12.94
CA PRO A 976 35.32 13.12 12.26
C PRO A 976 34.33 12.23 13.04
N ARG A 977 33.60 11.34 12.34
CA ARG A 977 32.65 10.42 12.99
C ARG A 977 33.36 9.57 14.06
N GLY A 978 32.72 9.47 15.23
CA GLY A 978 33.25 8.74 16.39
C GLY A 978 34.39 9.45 17.15
N GLU A 979 34.82 10.64 16.73
CA GLU A 979 35.83 11.43 17.43
C GLU A 979 35.20 12.63 18.15
N SER A 980 35.70 12.93 19.35
CA SER A 980 35.32 14.12 20.13
C SER A 980 36.59 14.90 20.48
N HIS A 981 36.57 16.22 20.23
CA HIS A 981 37.76 17.07 20.31
C HIS A 981 37.45 18.39 20.98
N SER A 982 38.43 18.92 21.70
CA SER A 982 38.36 20.31 22.14
C SER A 982 38.84 21.30 21.05
N VAL A 983 37.96 22.25 20.75
CA VAL A 983 38.08 23.30 19.72
C VAL A 983 37.74 24.68 20.32
N THR A 984 38.06 25.77 19.62
CA THR A 984 37.68 27.14 20.02
C THR A 984 36.90 27.83 18.91
N LEU A 985 35.67 28.25 19.23
CA LEU A 985 34.73 28.91 18.33
C LEU A 985 34.48 30.33 18.85
N GLY A 986 34.91 31.35 18.10
CA GLY A 986 34.91 32.73 18.56
C GLY A 986 35.73 32.89 19.85
N SER A 987 35.06 33.27 20.95
CA SER A 987 35.66 33.40 22.28
C SER A 987 35.39 32.21 23.22
N ARG A 988 34.74 31.13 22.74
CA ARG A 988 34.38 29.94 23.53
C ARG A 988 35.27 28.76 23.17
N LYS A 989 35.90 28.16 24.19
CA LYS A 989 36.42 26.80 24.09
C LYS A 989 35.26 25.83 24.37
N VAL A 990 35.12 24.81 23.51
CA VAL A 990 34.11 23.74 23.60
C VAL A 990 34.81 22.39 23.38
N GLU A 991 34.10 21.30 23.64
CA GLU A 991 34.58 19.92 23.56
C GLU A 991 33.37 19.03 23.27
N GLY A 992 33.48 18.10 22.32
CA GLY A 992 32.35 17.34 21.74
C GLY A 992 32.63 16.94 20.28
N SER A 993 31.83 16.04 19.73
CA SER A 993 31.83 15.67 18.31
C SER A 993 31.13 16.72 17.44
N VAL A 994 30.10 17.40 17.97
CA VAL A 994 29.45 18.55 17.33
C VAL A 994 29.32 19.69 18.35
N ALA A 995 29.48 20.93 17.88
CA ALA A 995 29.20 22.12 18.69
C ALA A 995 28.67 23.29 17.86
N VAL A 996 27.82 24.11 18.46
CA VAL A 996 27.24 25.31 17.84
C VAL A 996 27.41 26.50 18.78
N VAL A 997 28.05 27.56 18.30
CA VAL A 997 28.22 28.84 19.02
C VAL A 997 27.61 29.96 18.18
N ARG A 998 26.60 30.61 18.74
CA ARG A 998 25.82 31.68 18.10
C ARG A 998 26.27 33.05 18.57
N LEU A 999 26.60 33.97 17.66
CA LEU A 999 27.09 35.31 17.96
C LEU A 999 26.16 36.40 17.39
N ASN A 1000 25.90 37.46 18.16
CA ASN A 1000 25.21 38.65 17.65
C ASN A 1000 26.11 39.50 16.73
N ARG A 1001 25.57 40.59 16.16
CA ARG A 1001 26.33 41.55 15.32
C ARG A 1001 27.54 42.19 16.03
N GLN A 1002 27.56 42.21 17.36
CA GLN A 1002 28.63 42.71 18.22
C GLN A 1002 29.70 41.64 18.51
N LYS A 1003 29.52 40.40 18.01
CA LYS A 1003 30.34 39.20 18.26
C LYS A 1003 30.28 38.68 19.70
N GLU A 1004 29.21 39.00 20.43
CA GLU A 1004 28.90 38.47 21.76
C GLU A 1004 28.13 37.16 21.63
N VAL A 1005 28.45 36.18 22.49
CA VAL A 1005 27.82 34.85 22.46
C VAL A 1005 26.40 34.91 23.02
N ILE A 1006 25.41 34.68 22.15
CA ILE A 1006 23.97 34.66 22.52
C ILE A 1006 23.48 33.25 22.86
N ALA A 1007 24.06 32.22 22.24
CA ALA A 1007 23.84 30.81 22.60
C ALA A 1007 25.11 30.01 22.33
N ALA A 1008 25.33 28.94 23.08
CA ALA A 1008 26.42 27.99 22.85
C ALA A 1008 26.04 26.63 23.43
N ALA A 1009 26.27 25.57 22.66
CA ALA A 1009 26.17 24.18 23.12
C ALA A 1009 27.22 23.32 22.41
N ALA A 1010 27.54 22.19 23.03
CA ALA A 1010 28.17 21.04 22.41
C ALA A 1010 27.26 19.82 22.63
N GLU A 1011 27.72 18.67 22.21
CA GLU A 1011 27.29 17.35 22.71
C GLU A 1011 27.17 17.30 24.25
#